data_AF-A0A2T8HZB9-F1
#
_entry.id   AF-A0A2T8HZB9-F1
#
_cell.length_a   1.000
_cell.length_b   1.000
_cell.length_c   1.000
_cell.angle_alpha   90.00
_cell.angle_beta   90.00
_cell.angle_gamma   90.00
#
_symmetry.space_group_name_H-M   'P 1'
#
loop_
_entity.id
_entity.type
_entity.pdbx_description
1 polymer ?
#
loop_
_entity_poly.entity_id
_entity_poly.type
_entity_poly.pdbx_seq_one_letter_code
_entity_poly.pdbx_strand_id
1 'polypeptide(L)'
;MTQKTLLDVRDLAIHYRTGAGPVQAVDGINFSIAPGEALGLVGESGCGKTTAAKAMLKLLPPNGEIPRGQIDFAGRDLVPLKGEDMRRVRWKEIAWISQAAMNALDPVYRVGDQILEAMQAHIKIDKAEGWAQAEDLFRAVGLDPSRLHAYPHEMSGGMKQRAVIAMAMALQPQLLIADEPTTALDVVTQAQILSRLAKLRRERGMALLFITHDISVVVQTCDRVAVMYGGKIMETGPVREVFGQPFHPYTMGLTNAFPTLEGAQRELISIPGTPPDLLNPPTGCRFAERCPFATDLCRAEEPAQHEVGPGRYAACHYPERVEEFRKIAATNEAWAEVGHRLNEEVISVTRREVEAKDAVLQVDDLVKHFPVPGGFFGRSDDKVHAVDGIDLTLRQGEILGIAGESGSGKTTTGEMLVRLQDPTAGRIVSEGEDIAPLKGAGLKAFRRRAQMVFQDPYQTLNPRFTIRDIVGEPLTIHGLAKGEDRRLQVVKALERAGLKPAVTYLDRFPHELSGGQRQRVAIARAIVLEPRFIVADEPVSMLDVSIRAGVLNLMRQFRDEMGISFVYVSHDLPTIRYVADRTAIMYLGEIVEVGPTEKVITERRHPYTQLLLDASPEPDPAVEKPPLDSAGEIPSAIDIPNGCRFHNRCPLATVDCGWEGRDVIAALSDWELSGHDRAALGTPKRDGLSLRIPAPQGVQAAREQLTQVMAQRPASLTEAAQITDTGNALHLAFAAHPPPKRRKIDDGHEVACLLYPEA
;
A
#
# COMPACT_ATOMS: atom_id res chain seq x y z
N MET A 1 2.29 12.25 39.12
CA MET A 1 3.66 11.91 38.67
C MET A 1 3.77 12.44 37.25
N THR A 2 4.57 13.46 37.01
CA THR A 2 4.82 13.99 35.66
C THR A 2 5.42 12.86 34.82
N GLN A 3 4.73 12.43 33.78
CA GLN A 3 5.25 11.46 32.82
C GLN A 3 6.60 11.99 32.30
N LYS A 4 7.65 11.18 32.43
CA LYS A 4 8.99 11.50 31.95
C LYS A 4 8.94 11.57 30.42
N THR A 5 9.19 12.72 29.82
CA THR A 5 9.26 12.89 28.36
C THR A 5 10.54 12.26 27.82
N LEU A 6 10.46 11.53 26.70
CA LEU A 6 11.61 10.97 26.00
C LEU A 6 12.09 11.89 24.88
N LEU A 7 11.17 12.39 24.05
CA LEU A 7 11.45 13.38 23.02
C LEU A 7 10.55 14.61 23.25
N ASP A 8 11.13 15.79 23.27
CA ASP A 8 10.41 17.07 23.35
C ASP A 8 10.89 18.01 22.24
N VAL A 9 9.98 18.32 21.30
CA VAL A 9 10.23 19.22 20.18
C VAL A 9 9.50 20.53 20.45
N ARG A 10 10.26 21.64 20.49
CA ARG A 10 9.75 22.97 20.87
C ARG A 10 10.14 24.03 19.86
N ASP A 11 9.16 24.80 19.39
CA ASP A 11 9.29 25.88 18.38
C ASP A 11 10.21 25.50 17.21
N LEU A 12 10.13 24.24 16.75
CA LEU A 12 11.03 23.76 15.70
C LEU A 12 10.67 24.41 14.37
N ALA A 13 11.60 25.17 13.81
CA ALA A 13 11.51 25.70 12.46
C ALA A 13 12.65 25.14 11.60
N ILE A 14 12.36 24.86 10.34
CA ILE A 14 13.32 24.29 9.37
C ILE A 14 13.13 25.00 8.04
N HIS A 15 14.19 25.62 7.54
CA HIS A 15 14.20 26.33 6.27
C HIS A 15 15.13 25.66 5.25
N TYR A 16 14.72 25.62 3.98
CA TYR A 16 15.62 25.27 2.88
C TYR A 16 16.00 26.50 2.07
N ARG A 17 17.29 26.67 1.84
CA ARG A 17 17.82 27.72 0.94
C ARG A 17 17.57 27.30 -0.51
N THR A 18 16.87 28.15 -1.25
CA THR A 18 16.65 27.98 -2.69
C THR A 18 16.98 29.28 -3.44
N GLY A 19 17.14 29.22 -4.76
CA GLY A 19 17.40 30.41 -5.57
C GLY A 19 16.26 31.43 -5.56
N ALA A 20 15.03 31.00 -5.25
CA ALA A 20 13.85 31.87 -5.15
C ALA A 20 13.66 32.48 -3.75
N GLY A 21 14.38 32.00 -2.74
CA GLY A 21 14.22 32.40 -1.33
C GLY A 21 14.23 31.22 -0.35
N PRO A 22 14.09 31.48 0.96
CA PRO A 22 13.99 30.43 1.96
C PRO A 22 12.61 29.77 1.93
N VAL A 23 12.56 28.45 1.70
CA VAL A 23 11.34 27.65 1.85
C VAL A 23 11.15 27.32 3.33
N GLN A 24 10.03 27.74 3.92
CA GLN A 24 9.67 27.47 5.31
C GLN A 24 9.00 26.08 5.41
N ALA A 25 9.81 25.03 5.40
CA ALA A 25 9.31 23.65 5.35
C ALA A 25 8.62 23.20 6.65
N VAL A 26 9.12 23.69 7.78
CA VAL A 26 8.54 23.50 9.11
C VAL A 26 8.67 24.82 9.85
N ASP A 27 7.65 25.24 10.60
CA ASP A 27 7.66 26.56 11.22
C ASP A 27 6.98 26.53 12.60
N GLY A 28 7.77 26.41 13.67
CA GLY A 28 7.28 26.52 15.05
C GLY A 28 6.42 25.36 15.52
N ILE A 29 6.76 24.12 15.12
CA ILE A 29 6.02 22.94 15.57
C ILE A 29 6.40 22.53 16.99
N ASN A 30 5.41 22.02 17.73
CA ASN A 30 5.56 21.56 19.11
C ASN A 30 4.90 20.19 19.25
N PHE A 31 5.62 19.22 19.82
CA PHE A 31 5.06 17.94 20.26
C PHE A 31 6.05 17.18 21.15
N SER A 32 5.54 16.21 21.90
CA SER A 32 6.33 15.38 22.80
C SER A 32 5.95 13.90 22.67
N ILE A 33 6.92 13.03 22.95
CA ILE A 33 6.75 11.57 22.98
C ILE A 33 7.29 11.05 24.32
N ALA A 34 6.47 10.29 25.04
CA ALA A 34 6.85 9.59 26.26
C ALA A 34 7.50 8.22 25.95
N PRO A 35 8.29 7.63 26.87
CA PRO A 35 8.79 6.26 26.72
C PRO A 35 7.65 5.26 26.46
N GLY A 36 7.82 4.41 25.44
CA GLY A 36 6.83 3.41 25.03
C GLY A 36 5.60 3.95 24.27
N GLU A 37 5.44 5.27 24.15
CA GLU A 37 4.35 5.91 23.41
C GLU A 37 4.61 5.85 21.91
N ALA A 38 3.54 5.62 21.14
CA ALA A 38 3.51 5.82 19.70
C ALA A 38 2.76 7.10 19.34
N LEU A 39 3.48 8.03 18.71
CA LEU A 39 2.94 9.25 18.14
C LEU A 39 2.90 9.14 16.61
N GLY A 40 1.71 9.27 16.04
CA GLY A 40 1.52 9.43 14.60
C GLY A 40 1.74 10.89 14.17
N LEU A 41 2.53 11.14 13.14
CA LEU A 41 2.65 12.46 12.50
C LEU A 41 2.07 12.35 11.09
N VAL A 42 0.89 12.94 10.87
CA VAL A 42 0.11 12.78 9.64
C VAL A 42 -0.10 14.09 8.90
N GLY A 43 -0.41 14.01 7.61
CA GLY A 43 -0.78 15.17 6.79
C GLY A 43 -0.49 14.95 5.32
N GLU A 44 -0.93 15.87 4.46
CA GLU A 44 -0.66 15.86 3.01
C GLU A 44 0.86 15.86 2.71
N SER A 45 1.25 15.37 1.54
CA SER A 45 2.63 15.36 1.09
C SER A 45 3.21 16.78 1.04
N GLY A 46 4.50 16.90 1.34
CA GLY A 46 5.19 18.19 1.38
C GLY A 46 4.87 19.06 2.60
N CYS A 47 4.02 18.64 3.55
CA CYS A 47 3.70 19.46 4.72
C CYS A 47 4.81 19.56 5.77
N GLY A 48 5.92 18.80 5.64
CA GLY A 48 7.11 18.92 6.49
C GLY A 48 7.43 17.71 7.38
N LYS A 49 6.65 16.62 7.34
CA LYS A 49 6.81 15.43 8.22
C LYS A 49 8.21 14.79 8.17
N THR A 50 8.65 14.36 6.99
CA THR A 50 9.99 13.81 6.75
C THR A 50 11.09 14.83 7.05
N THR A 51 10.84 16.12 6.83
CA THR A 51 11.79 17.18 7.15
C THR A 51 12.00 17.30 8.66
N ALA A 52 10.93 17.22 9.45
CA ALA A 52 11.01 17.18 10.92
C ALA A 52 11.81 15.95 11.41
N ALA A 53 11.55 14.76 10.86
CA ALA A 53 12.33 13.55 11.16
C ALA A 53 13.82 13.69 10.84
N LYS A 54 14.15 14.19 9.64
CA LYS A 54 15.53 14.42 9.22
C LYS A 54 16.23 15.43 10.14
N ALA A 55 15.54 16.46 10.60
CA ALA A 55 16.11 17.43 11.54
C ALA A 55 16.47 16.81 12.89
N MET A 56 15.61 15.94 13.46
CA MET A 56 15.89 15.20 14.70
C MET A 56 17.17 14.38 14.62
N LEU A 57 17.47 13.83 13.44
CA LEU A 57 18.66 13.02 13.22
C LEU A 57 19.83 13.80 12.60
N LYS A 58 19.72 15.11 12.40
CA LYS A 58 20.73 15.94 11.71
C LYS A 58 21.06 15.43 10.30
N LEU A 59 20.05 14.92 9.58
CA LEU A 59 20.13 14.39 8.22
C LEU A 59 19.56 15.37 7.17
N LEU A 60 19.40 16.64 7.54
CA LEU A 60 19.05 17.68 6.56
C LEU A 60 20.15 17.80 5.51
N PRO A 61 19.80 17.98 4.23
CA PRO A 61 20.78 18.27 3.17
C PRO A 61 21.50 19.61 3.44
N PRO A 62 22.62 19.91 2.76
CA PRO A 62 23.44 21.10 3.01
C PRO A 62 22.71 22.44 2.85
N ASN A 63 21.60 22.48 2.12
CA ASN A 63 20.75 23.66 1.96
C ASN A 63 19.66 23.79 3.03
N GLY A 64 19.48 22.79 3.92
CA GLY A 64 18.52 22.83 5.02
C GLY A 64 19.16 23.30 6.33
N GLU A 65 18.46 24.14 7.07
CA GLU A 65 18.91 24.67 8.36
C GLU A 65 17.77 24.72 9.39
N ILE A 66 18.15 24.68 10.67
CA ILE A 66 17.24 24.85 11.81
C ILE A 66 17.47 26.27 12.34
N PRO A 67 16.75 27.29 11.85
CA PRO A 67 16.94 28.68 12.29
C PRO A 67 16.56 28.90 13.75
N ARG A 68 15.58 28.15 14.26
CA ARG A 68 15.15 28.20 15.66
C ARG A 68 14.49 26.89 16.10
N GLY A 69 14.36 26.75 17.42
CA GLY A 69 13.73 25.61 18.08
C GLY A 69 14.73 24.67 18.73
N GLN A 70 14.18 23.75 19.52
CA GLN A 70 14.93 22.79 20.32
C GLN A 70 14.39 21.38 20.09
N ILE A 71 15.30 20.40 20.08
CA ILE A 71 14.97 18.98 19.99
C ILE A 71 15.64 18.30 21.17
N ASP A 72 14.93 18.18 22.29
CA ASP A 72 15.43 17.50 23.48
C ASP A 72 15.12 16.01 23.41
N PHE A 73 16.14 15.17 23.55
CA PHE A 73 16.01 13.73 23.62
C PHE A 73 16.67 13.21 24.90
N ALA A 74 15.88 12.57 25.75
CA ALA A 74 16.29 12.05 27.04
C ALA A 74 17.01 13.09 27.93
N GLY A 75 16.61 14.36 27.86
CA GLY A 75 17.21 15.47 28.62
C GLY A 75 18.45 16.08 27.96
N ARG A 76 18.75 15.73 26.70
CA ARG A 76 19.86 16.27 25.91
C ARG A 76 19.35 16.92 24.64
N ASP A 77 19.67 18.19 24.44
CA ASP A 77 19.42 18.89 23.19
C ASP A 77 20.29 18.34 22.05
N LEU A 78 19.64 17.88 20.98
CA LEU A 78 20.28 17.33 19.78
C LEU A 78 20.71 18.41 18.78
N VAL A 79 20.16 19.63 18.87
CA VAL A 79 20.47 20.71 17.93
C VAL A 79 21.96 21.09 17.90
N PRO A 80 22.69 21.20 19.03
CA PRO A 80 24.11 21.53 19.00
C PRO A 80 25.04 20.35 18.64
N LEU A 81 24.56 19.10 18.67
CA LEU A 81 25.41 17.92 18.47
C LEU A 81 25.95 17.80 17.04
N LYS A 82 27.21 17.37 16.92
CA LYS A 82 27.92 17.19 15.65
C LYS A 82 28.84 15.98 15.69
N GLY A 83 29.24 15.48 14.53
CA GLY A 83 30.27 14.44 14.38
C GLY A 83 29.97 13.16 15.18
N GLU A 84 30.94 12.73 15.97
CA GLU A 84 30.87 11.49 16.78
C GLU A 84 29.76 11.52 17.84
N ASP A 85 29.43 12.68 18.42
CA ASP A 85 28.36 12.76 19.42
C ASP A 85 27.00 12.43 18.79
N MET A 86 26.73 12.94 17.59
CA MET A 86 25.50 12.62 16.86
C MET A 86 25.52 11.18 16.33
N ARG A 87 26.70 10.66 15.96
CA ARG A 87 26.86 9.25 15.55
C ARG A 87 26.47 8.29 16.68
N ARG A 88 26.72 8.64 17.95
CA ARG A 88 26.30 7.83 19.11
C ARG A 88 24.79 7.83 19.31
N VAL A 89 24.09 8.90 18.91
CA VAL A 89 22.62 8.98 18.96
C VAL A 89 21.99 8.16 17.85
N ARG A 90 22.47 8.35 16.61
CA ARG A 90 21.96 7.64 15.43
C ARG A 90 22.13 6.13 15.60
N TRP A 91 21.11 5.39 15.18
CA TRP A 91 21.01 3.93 15.23
C TRP A 91 20.86 3.34 16.64
N LYS A 92 21.71 3.76 17.59
CA LYS A 92 21.75 3.21 18.95
C LYS A 92 20.66 3.77 19.85
N GLU A 93 20.45 5.09 19.83
CA GLU A 93 19.43 5.73 20.68
C GLU A 93 18.16 6.02 19.87
N ILE A 94 18.34 6.50 18.64
CA ILE A 94 17.27 6.79 17.69
C ILE A 94 17.59 6.10 16.36
N ALA A 95 16.74 5.17 15.95
CA ALA A 95 16.83 4.53 14.63
C ALA A 95 15.79 5.12 13.66
N TRP A 96 16.04 4.99 12.36
CA TRP A 96 15.17 5.51 11.32
C TRP A 96 14.94 4.47 10.24
N ILE A 97 13.67 4.23 9.93
CA ILE A 97 13.24 3.54 8.71
C ILE A 97 12.81 4.65 7.75
N SER A 98 13.60 4.89 6.71
CA SER A 98 13.34 5.97 5.75
C SER A 98 12.23 5.61 4.77
N GLN A 99 11.63 6.64 4.17
CA GLN A 99 10.77 6.48 3.00
C GLN A 99 11.54 5.73 1.89
N ALA A 100 10.87 4.80 1.21
CA ALA A 100 11.48 3.86 0.26
C ALA A 100 12.60 2.98 0.85
N ALA A 101 12.42 2.52 2.10
CA ALA A 101 13.32 1.59 2.80
C ALA A 101 13.72 0.35 1.98
N MET A 102 12.90 -0.10 1.02
CA MET A 102 13.25 -1.17 0.08
C MET A 102 14.52 -0.89 -0.76
N ASN A 103 14.91 0.39 -0.91
CA ASN A 103 16.12 0.83 -1.60
C ASN A 103 17.29 1.14 -0.64
N ALA A 104 17.10 0.98 0.68
CA ALA A 104 18.13 1.26 1.68
C ALA A 104 19.20 0.15 1.77
N LEU A 105 18.86 -1.06 1.32
CA LEU A 105 19.81 -2.18 1.26
C LEU A 105 20.68 -2.08 0.02
N ASP A 106 21.99 -2.30 0.18
CA ASP A 106 22.91 -2.37 -0.93
C ASP A 106 22.68 -3.70 -1.70
N PRO A 107 22.33 -3.66 -3.00
CA PRO A 107 21.97 -4.84 -3.78
C PRO A 107 23.12 -5.81 -4.03
N VAL A 108 24.39 -5.41 -3.81
CA VAL A 108 25.57 -6.25 -4.06
C VAL A 108 26.14 -6.91 -2.81
N TYR A 109 25.59 -6.60 -1.63
CA TYR A 109 25.97 -7.25 -0.36
C TYR A 109 24.84 -8.14 0.17
N ARG A 110 25.20 -9.18 0.93
CA ARG A 110 24.21 -10.00 1.62
C ARG A 110 23.58 -9.20 2.75
N VAL A 111 22.32 -9.51 3.04
CA VAL A 111 21.56 -8.76 4.06
C VAL A 111 22.15 -8.92 5.46
N GLY A 112 22.58 -10.12 5.84
CA GLY A 112 23.20 -10.36 7.15
C GLY A 112 24.52 -9.62 7.34
N ASP A 113 25.33 -9.48 6.29
CA ASP A 113 26.59 -8.73 6.34
C ASP A 113 26.33 -7.23 6.57
N GLN A 114 25.29 -6.67 5.94
CA GLN A 114 24.89 -5.26 6.13
C GLN A 114 24.39 -5.00 7.56
N ILE A 115 23.63 -5.93 8.15
CA ILE A 115 23.18 -5.85 9.55
C ILE A 115 24.37 -5.90 10.51
N LEU A 116 25.30 -6.82 10.27
CA LEU A 116 26.53 -6.93 11.06
C LEU A 116 27.37 -5.65 10.97
N GLU A 117 27.53 -5.07 9.77
CA GLU A 117 28.24 -3.81 9.57
C GLU A 117 27.60 -2.68 10.38
N ALA A 118 26.26 -2.56 10.35
CA ALA A 118 25.54 -1.58 11.15
C ALA A 118 25.78 -1.76 12.65
N MET A 119 25.88 -3.00 13.16
CA MET A 119 26.22 -3.26 14.56
C MET A 119 27.67 -2.86 14.87
N GLN A 120 28.63 -3.35 14.07
CA GLN A 120 30.07 -3.12 14.26
C GLN A 120 30.46 -1.64 14.14
N ALA A 121 29.68 -0.84 13.40
CA ALA A 121 29.87 0.60 13.29
C ALA A 121 29.58 1.35 14.61
N HIS A 122 28.90 0.74 15.59
CA HIS A 122 28.45 1.40 16.82
C HIS A 122 28.86 0.67 18.12
N ILE A 123 29.06 -0.65 18.08
CA ILE A 123 29.44 -1.47 19.24
C ILE A 123 30.57 -2.43 18.91
N LYS A 124 31.30 -2.86 19.94
CA LYS A 124 32.27 -3.96 19.82
C LYS A 124 31.51 -5.27 19.89
N ILE A 125 31.34 -5.92 18.74
CA ILE A 125 30.69 -7.22 18.60
C ILE A 125 31.49 -8.03 17.59
N ASP A 126 31.72 -9.31 17.88
CA ASP A 126 32.38 -10.19 16.92
C ASP A 126 31.39 -10.69 15.86
N LYS A 127 31.92 -11.37 14.83
CA LYS A 127 31.10 -11.85 13.72
C LYS A 127 30.09 -12.91 14.17
N ALA A 128 30.46 -13.82 15.06
CA ALA A 128 29.60 -14.93 15.46
C ALA A 128 28.44 -14.43 16.30
N GLU A 129 28.71 -13.55 17.27
CA GLU A 129 27.71 -12.92 18.13
C GLU A 129 26.76 -12.04 17.32
N GLY A 130 27.28 -11.22 16.39
CA GLY A 130 26.45 -10.35 15.55
C GLY A 130 25.56 -11.13 14.57
N TRP A 131 26.04 -12.25 14.03
CA TRP A 131 25.21 -13.13 13.21
C TRP A 131 24.10 -13.80 14.02
N ALA A 132 24.40 -14.32 15.21
CA ALA A 132 23.37 -14.89 16.09
C ALA A 132 22.29 -13.86 16.44
N GLN A 133 22.69 -12.62 16.76
CA GLN A 133 21.76 -11.53 17.01
C GLN A 133 20.93 -11.16 15.77
N ALA A 134 21.53 -11.19 14.58
CA ALA A 134 20.81 -10.97 13.32
C ALA A 134 19.77 -12.06 13.04
N GLU A 135 20.06 -13.32 13.37
CA GLU A 135 19.09 -14.42 13.26
C GLU A 135 17.90 -14.20 14.19
N ASP A 136 18.15 -13.82 15.45
CA ASP A 136 17.08 -13.52 16.40
C ASP A 136 16.21 -12.35 15.95
N LEU A 137 16.82 -11.31 15.36
CA LEU A 137 16.08 -10.20 14.78
C LEU A 137 15.23 -10.64 13.58
N PHE A 138 15.76 -11.50 12.72
CA PHE A 138 15.00 -12.08 11.60
C PHE A 138 13.78 -12.86 12.09
N ARG A 139 13.95 -13.75 13.07
CA ARG A 139 12.83 -14.46 13.71
C ARG A 139 11.78 -13.47 14.26
N ALA A 140 12.24 -12.43 14.95
CA ALA A 140 11.36 -11.43 15.57
C ALA A 140 10.54 -10.64 14.52
N VAL A 141 11.14 -10.26 13.40
CA VAL A 141 10.42 -9.60 12.30
C VAL A 141 9.66 -10.56 11.39
N GLY A 142 9.73 -11.87 11.62
CA GLY A 142 9.01 -12.89 10.84
C GLY A 142 9.68 -13.27 9.54
N LEU A 143 11.01 -13.26 9.52
CA LEU A 143 11.84 -13.75 8.43
C LEU A 143 12.58 -15.01 8.84
N ASP A 144 12.74 -15.91 7.88
CA ASP A 144 13.60 -17.09 8.04
C ASP A 144 15.07 -16.67 8.15
N PRO A 145 15.80 -17.06 9.23
CA PRO A 145 17.21 -16.74 9.42
C PRO A 145 18.11 -17.11 8.23
N SER A 146 17.79 -18.15 7.46
CA SER A 146 18.54 -18.53 6.26
C SER A 146 18.60 -17.39 5.22
N ARG A 147 17.63 -16.47 5.23
CA ARG A 147 17.58 -15.29 4.35
C ARG A 147 18.62 -14.23 4.68
N LEU A 148 19.35 -14.32 5.80
CA LEU A 148 20.51 -13.48 6.05
C LEU A 148 21.61 -13.66 4.99
N HIS A 149 21.68 -14.84 4.36
CA HIS A 149 22.61 -15.11 3.28
C HIS A 149 22.14 -14.61 1.91
N ALA A 150 20.88 -14.19 1.79
CA ALA A 150 20.32 -13.70 0.54
C ALA A 150 20.82 -12.29 0.23
N TYR A 151 20.89 -11.98 -1.06
CA TYR A 151 21.03 -10.61 -1.56
C TYR A 151 19.65 -9.94 -1.63
N PRO A 152 19.56 -8.59 -1.55
CA PRO A 152 18.28 -7.91 -1.61
C PRO A 152 17.46 -8.27 -2.84
N HIS A 153 18.07 -8.42 -4.02
CA HIS A 153 17.34 -8.74 -5.26
C HIS A 153 16.71 -10.15 -5.27
N GLU A 154 17.08 -11.02 -4.33
CA GLU A 154 16.50 -12.37 -4.14
C GLU A 154 15.30 -12.35 -3.17
N MET A 155 15.00 -11.20 -2.58
CA MET A 155 13.93 -11.02 -1.58
C MET A 155 12.75 -10.24 -2.16
N SER A 156 11.53 -10.58 -1.71
CA SER A 156 10.33 -9.80 -2.02
C SER A 156 10.38 -8.40 -1.38
N GLY A 157 9.55 -7.47 -1.84
CA GLY A 157 9.46 -6.12 -1.24
C GLY A 157 9.16 -6.15 0.26
N GLY A 158 8.21 -6.97 0.68
CA GLY A 158 7.89 -7.19 2.10
C GLY A 158 9.03 -7.82 2.90
N MET A 159 9.77 -8.76 2.30
CA MET A 159 10.97 -9.33 2.92
C MET A 159 12.07 -8.28 3.11
N LYS A 160 12.35 -7.46 2.09
CA LYS A 160 13.31 -6.35 2.20
C LYS A 160 12.91 -5.37 3.29
N GLN A 161 11.62 -5.01 3.37
CA GLN A 161 11.13 -4.10 4.39
C GLN A 161 11.34 -4.66 5.80
N ARG A 162 11.00 -5.92 6.03
CA ARG A 162 11.24 -6.60 7.32
C ARG A 162 12.73 -6.68 7.65
N ALA A 163 13.60 -6.92 6.66
CA ALA A 163 15.04 -6.89 6.86
C ALA A 163 15.56 -5.50 7.26
N VAL A 164 15.04 -4.42 6.66
CA VAL A 164 15.37 -3.04 7.06
C VAL A 164 14.88 -2.75 8.49
N ILE A 165 13.70 -3.22 8.87
CA ILE A 165 13.20 -3.11 10.24
C ILE A 165 14.14 -3.85 11.21
N ALA A 166 14.55 -5.07 10.88
CA ALA A 166 15.51 -5.83 11.68
C ALA A 166 16.84 -5.07 11.84
N MET A 167 17.35 -4.48 10.75
CA MET A 167 18.58 -3.68 10.75
C MET A 167 18.45 -2.42 11.63
N ALA A 168 17.32 -1.70 11.54
CA ALA A 168 17.04 -0.53 12.39
C ALA A 168 16.91 -0.90 13.87
N MET A 169 16.40 -2.10 14.16
CA MET A 169 16.21 -2.63 15.50
C MET A 169 17.47 -3.31 16.08
N ALA A 170 18.56 -3.38 15.30
CA ALA A 170 19.76 -4.12 15.65
C ALA A 170 20.36 -3.69 17.00
N LEU A 171 20.32 -2.39 17.30
CA LEU A 171 20.90 -1.83 18.52
C LEU A 171 19.86 -1.48 19.61
N GLN A 172 18.62 -1.97 19.46
CA GLN A 172 17.53 -1.77 20.42
C GLN A 172 17.31 -0.28 20.77
N PRO A 173 16.95 0.55 19.78
CA PRO A 173 16.79 1.99 19.98
C PRO A 173 15.68 2.32 20.99
N GLN A 174 15.83 3.43 21.70
CA GLN A 174 14.79 3.95 22.60
C GLN A 174 13.65 4.62 21.82
N LEU A 175 13.97 5.22 20.66
CA LEU A 175 13.00 5.80 19.74
C LEU A 175 13.23 5.27 18.33
N LEU A 176 12.17 4.76 17.71
CA LEU A 176 12.15 4.44 16.30
C LEU A 176 11.35 5.49 15.55
N ILE A 177 11.96 6.12 14.56
CA ILE A 177 11.26 6.95 13.59
C ILE A 177 10.95 6.07 12.38
N ALA A 178 9.68 5.91 12.05
CA ALA A 178 9.24 5.11 10.92
C ALA A 178 8.55 6.03 9.89
N ASP A 179 9.25 6.35 8.80
CA ASP A 179 8.78 7.27 7.77
C ASP A 179 8.23 6.51 6.57
N GLU A 180 6.90 6.46 6.48
CA GLU A 180 6.16 5.69 5.48
C GLU A 180 6.65 4.22 5.37
N PRO A 181 6.71 3.48 6.50
CA PRO A 181 7.39 2.18 6.58
C PRO A 181 6.65 1.05 5.86
N THR A 182 5.44 1.28 5.36
CA THR A 182 4.63 0.26 4.68
C THR A 182 4.13 0.69 3.30
N THR A 183 4.57 1.86 2.81
CA THR A 183 4.19 2.33 1.47
C THR A 183 4.66 1.33 0.40
N ALA A 184 3.83 1.14 -0.62
CA ALA A 184 4.06 0.23 -1.75
C ALA A 184 4.11 -1.28 -1.38
N LEU A 185 3.53 -1.65 -0.24
CA LEU A 185 3.26 -3.03 0.13
C LEU A 185 1.76 -3.33 0.02
N ASP A 186 1.41 -4.59 -0.22
CA ASP A 186 0.01 -5.02 -0.17
C ASP A 186 -0.55 -4.96 1.27
N VAL A 187 -1.88 -4.95 1.38
CA VAL A 187 -2.57 -4.80 2.67
C VAL A 187 -2.24 -5.89 3.69
N VAL A 188 -1.98 -7.12 3.26
CA VAL A 188 -1.68 -8.26 4.16
C VAL A 188 -0.28 -8.13 4.71
N THR A 189 0.71 -7.92 3.84
CA THR A 189 2.10 -7.69 4.24
C THR A 189 2.21 -6.45 5.13
N GLN A 190 1.50 -5.37 4.80
CA GLN A 190 1.42 -4.17 5.63
C GLN A 190 0.91 -4.51 7.04
N ALA A 191 -0.25 -5.17 7.16
CA ALA A 191 -0.84 -5.51 8.46
C ALA A 191 0.09 -6.38 9.31
N GLN A 192 0.77 -7.36 8.70
CA GLN A 192 1.76 -8.21 9.38
C GLN A 192 2.94 -7.39 9.93
N ILE A 193 3.50 -6.49 9.11
CA ILE A 193 4.63 -5.64 9.52
C ILE A 193 4.22 -4.73 10.67
N LEU A 194 3.05 -4.10 10.58
CA LEU A 194 2.55 -3.20 11.63
C LEU A 194 2.26 -3.95 12.93
N SER A 195 1.67 -5.14 12.87
CA SER A 195 1.41 -5.96 14.08
C SER A 195 2.71 -6.33 14.78
N ARG A 196 3.73 -6.76 14.02
CA ARG A 196 5.06 -7.10 14.56
C ARG A 196 5.77 -5.89 15.12
N LEU A 197 5.70 -4.75 14.44
CA LEU A 197 6.30 -3.51 14.92
C LEU A 197 5.65 -3.08 16.25
N ALA A 198 4.31 -3.15 16.34
CA ALA A 198 3.57 -2.86 17.56
C ALA A 198 3.92 -3.84 18.70
N LYS A 199 4.09 -5.13 18.40
CA LYS A 199 4.55 -6.14 19.36
C LYS A 199 5.95 -5.82 19.88
N LEU A 200 6.91 -5.58 18.99
CA LEU A 200 8.29 -5.20 19.33
C LEU A 200 8.36 -3.92 20.18
N ARG A 201 7.54 -2.92 19.83
CA ARG A 201 7.39 -1.67 20.59
C ARG A 201 7.04 -1.96 22.05
N ARG A 202 5.99 -2.77 22.27
CA ARG A 202 5.49 -3.14 23.60
C ARG A 202 6.51 -3.96 24.39
N GLU A 203 7.09 -4.98 23.77
CA GLU A 203 8.05 -5.89 24.43
C GLU A 203 9.33 -5.18 24.86
N ARG A 204 9.79 -4.19 24.09
CA ARG A 204 11.06 -3.49 24.34
C ARG A 204 10.90 -2.12 25.02
N GLY A 205 9.67 -1.67 25.27
CA GLY A 205 9.41 -0.34 25.83
C GLY A 205 9.89 0.81 24.93
N MET A 206 9.98 0.56 23.62
CA MET A 206 10.48 1.51 22.62
C MET A 206 9.40 2.54 22.29
N ALA A 207 9.76 3.82 22.18
CA ALA A 207 8.87 4.85 21.64
C ALA A 207 8.86 4.82 20.11
N LEU A 208 7.76 5.24 19.49
CA LEU A 208 7.58 5.22 18.04
C LEU A 208 7.10 6.59 17.56
N LEU A 209 7.83 7.21 16.62
CA LEU A 209 7.32 8.29 15.79
C LEU A 209 6.94 7.70 14.43
N PHE A 210 5.65 7.54 14.19
CA PHE A 210 5.13 6.94 12.96
C PHE A 210 4.66 8.03 12.00
N ILE A 211 5.34 8.19 10.87
CA ILE A 211 5.01 9.18 9.85
C ILE A 211 4.32 8.47 8.70
N THR A 212 3.12 8.93 8.35
CA THR A 212 2.35 8.40 7.22
C THR A 212 1.36 9.46 6.73
N HIS A 213 0.86 9.27 5.52
CA HIS A 213 -0.30 10.01 5.01
C HIS A 213 -1.61 9.21 5.16
N ASP A 214 -1.56 7.96 5.62
CA ASP A 214 -2.72 7.08 5.82
C ASP A 214 -3.22 7.12 7.28
N ILE A 215 -4.39 7.71 7.50
CA ILE A 215 -5.04 7.83 8.82
C ILE A 215 -5.38 6.45 9.37
N SER A 216 -5.85 5.54 8.53
CA SER A 216 -6.31 4.20 8.92
C SER A 216 -5.18 3.41 9.57
N VAL A 217 -3.96 3.57 9.07
CA VAL A 217 -2.76 2.98 9.68
C VAL A 217 -2.44 3.61 11.04
N VAL A 218 -2.60 4.93 11.20
CA VAL A 218 -2.37 5.62 12.48
C VAL A 218 -3.38 5.20 13.53
N VAL A 219 -4.67 5.09 13.16
CA VAL A 219 -5.76 4.59 14.02
C VAL A 219 -5.41 3.22 14.61
N GLN A 220 -4.76 2.36 13.85
CA GLN A 220 -4.39 1.01 14.27
C GLN A 220 -3.09 0.92 15.07
N THR A 221 -2.16 1.87 14.90
CA THR A 221 -0.76 1.71 15.35
C THR A 221 -0.31 2.69 16.43
N CYS A 222 -0.96 3.85 16.52
CA CYS A 222 -0.51 4.96 17.36
C CYS A 222 -1.44 5.21 18.55
N ASP A 223 -0.87 5.75 19.63
CA ASP A 223 -1.62 6.11 20.84
C ASP A 223 -2.10 7.57 20.73
N ARG A 224 -1.24 8.46 20.22
CA ARG A 224 -1.52 9.88 19.94
C ARG A 224 -1.21 10.24 18.49
N VAL A 225 -1.78 11.34 18.00
CA VAL A 225 -1.51 11.91 16.67
C VAL A 225 -1.19 13.39 16.75
N ALA A 226 -0.36 13.86 15.82
CA ALA A 226 -0.17 15.24 15.46
C ALA A 226 -0.46 15.40 13.96
N VAL A 227 -1.51 16.16 13.65
CA VAL A 227 -1.97 16.44 12.28
C VAL A 227 -1.24 17.69 11.78
N MET A 228 -0.48 17.56 10.70
CA MET A 228 0.39 18.59 10.14
C MET A 228 -0.11 19.10 8.79
N TYR A 229 -0.05 20.41 8.59
CA TYR A 229 -0.40 21.08 7.34
C TYR A 229 0.46 22.33 7.13
N GLY A 230 0.98 22.52 5.92
CA GLY A 230 1.73 23.74 5.56
C GLY A 230 2.87 24.12 6.54
N GLY A 231 3.65 23.14 7.02
CA GLY A 231 4.75 23.36 7.96
C GLY A 231 4.36 23.47 9.44
N LYS A 232 3.07 23.36 9.77
CA LYS A 232 2.50 23.63 11.10
C LYS A 232 1.69 22.45 11.62
N ILE A 233 1.56 22.33 12.94
CA ILE A 233 0.64 21.37 13.57
C ILE A 233 -0.75 22.01 13.69
N MET A 234 -1.76 21.36 13.14
CA MET A 234 -3.16 21.81 13.13
C MET A 234 -3.95 21.26 14.31
N GLU A 235 -3.70 20.00 14.68
CA GLU A 235 -4.42 19.33 15.75
C GLU A 235 -3.55 18.24 16.38
N THR A 236 -3.63 18.06 17.70
CA THR A 236 -2.95 16.96 18.42
C THR A 236 -3.86 16.35 19.47
N GLY A 237 -3.63 15.09 19.81
CA GLY A 237 -4.40 14.40 20.85
C GLY A 237 -4.39 12.88 20.73
N PRO A 238 -5.15 12.17 21.58
CA PRO A 238 -5.40 10.73 21.40
C PRO A 238 -6.00 10.44 20.03
N VAL A 239 -5.49 9.43 19.34
CA VAL A 239 -5.84 9.13 17.94
C VAL A 239 -7.35 8.97 17.74
N ARG A 240 -8.00 8.17 18.60
CA ARG A 240 -9.44 7.90 18.53
C ARG A 240 -10.28 9.16 18.72
N GLU A 241 -9.82 10.09 19.54
CA GLU A 241 -10.53 11.34 19.81
C GLU A 241 -10.36 12.37 18.69
N VAL A 242 -9.14 12.51 18.15
CA VAL A 242 -8.84 13.45 17.06
C VAL A 242 -9.59 13.06 15.78
N PHE A 243 -9.58 11.77 15.41
CA PHE A 243 -10.28 11.33 14.19
C PHE A 243 -11.77 11.06 14.38
N GLY A 244 -12.20 10.70 15.60
CA GLY A 244 -13.63 10.51 15.90
C GLY A 244 -14.39 11.82 16.13
N GLN A 245 -13.74 12.83 16.71
CA GLN A 245 -14.32 14.16 17.00
C GLN A 245 -13.33 15.28 16.66
N PRO A 246 -12.99 15.47 15.37
CA PRO A 246 -12.02 16.47 14.95
C PRO A 246 -12.47 17.89 15.31
N PHE A 247 -11.51 18.73 15.71
CA PHE A 247 -11.72 20.15 15.97
C PHE A 247 -11.34 21.05 14.80
N HIS A 248 -10.26 20.71 14.09
CA HIS A 248 -9.77 21.55 13.03
C HIS A 248 -10.44 21.20 11.67
N PRO A 249 -10.91 22.17 10.88
CA PRO A 249 -11.58 21.91 9.59
C PRO A 249 -10.76 21.07 8.59
N TYR A 250 -9.44 21.20 8.61
CA TYR A 250 -8.56 20.31 7.83
C TYR A 250 -8.64 18.85 8.30
N THR A 251 -8.60 18.59 9.61
CA THR A 251 -8.77 17.23 10.16
C THR A 251 -10.14 16.66 9.77
N MET A 252 -11.20 17.47 9.79
CA MET A 252 -12.54 17.07 9.32
C MET A 252 -12.52 16.64 7.86
N GLY A 253 -11.91 17.45 6.99
CA GLY A 253 -11.78 17.14 5.56
C GLY A 253 -10.94 15.88 5.32
N LEU A 254 -9.86 15.68 6.08
CA LEU A 254 -9.02 14.49 5.97
C LEU A 254 -9.81 13.23 6.36
N THR A 255 -10.51 13.24 7.49
CA THR A 255 -11.33 12.10 7.94
C THR A 255 -12.41 11.75 6.91
N ASN A 256 -13.05 12.76 6.30
CA ASN A 256 -14.11 12.54 5.32
C ASN A 256 -13.62 12.12 3.92
N ALA A 257 -12.32 12.16 3.67
CA ALA A 257 -11.71 11.79 2.39
C ALA A 257 -11.36 10.30 2.29
N PHE A 258 -11.47 9.53 3.38
CA PHE A 258 -11.18 8.09 3.39
C PHE A 258 -12.43 7.24 3.11
N PRO A 259 -12.34 6.25 2.20
CA PRO A 259 -13.40 5.25 2.04
C PRO A 259 -13.40 4.28 3.23
N THR A 260 -14.59 3.85 3.65
CA THR A 260 -14.77 2.86 4.72
C THR A 260 -15.14 1.49 4.14
N LEU A 261 -14.64 0.42 4.76
CA LEU A 261 -15.03 -0.96 4.38
C LEU A 261 -16.30 -1.41 5.09
N GLU A 262 -16.52 -0.91 6.30
CA GLU A 262 -17.69 -1.24 7.11
C GLU A 262 -18.74 -0.12 7.04
N GLY A 263 -20.00 -0.49 7.26
CA GLY A 263 -21.13 0.45 7.28
C GLY A 263 -21.60 0.96 5.92
N ALA A 264 -22.41 2.02 5.96
CA ALA A 264 -23.01 2.62 4.77
C ALA A 264 -21.97 3.39 3.95
N GLN A 265 -21.97 3.16 2.64
CA GLN A 265 -21.12 3.89 1.70
C GLN A 265 -21.51 5.37 1.70
N ARG A 266 -20.56 6.25 2.02
CA ARG A 266 -20.71 7.71 1.95
C ARG A 266 -20.03 8.26 0.70
N GLU A 267 -20.45 9.44 0.24
CA GLU A 267 -19.69 10.15 -0.79
C GLU A 267 -18.32 10.57 -0.23
N LEU A 268 -17.26 10.33 -1.00
CA LEU A 268 -15.92 10.79 -0.61
C LEU A 268 -15.82 12.29 -0.80
N ILE A 269 -15.44 12.96 0.28
CA ILE A 269 -15.19 14.39 0.29
C ILE A 269 -13.73 14.63 -0.09
N SER A 270 -13.50 15.37 -1.16
CA SER A 270 -12.15 15.84 -1.52
C SER A 270 -11.94 17.24 -0.98
N ILE A 271 -10.79 17.50 -0.35
CA ILE A 271 -10.38 18.85 0.05
C ILE A 271 -9.85 19.57 -1.21
N PRO A 272 -10.56 20.55 -1.77
CA PRO A 272 -10.17 21.20 -3.02
C PRO A 272 -8.93 22.07 -2.83
N GLY A 273 -8.26 22.39 -3.93
CA GLY A 273 -7.06 23.21 -3.98
C GLY A 273 -5.77 22.44 -3.70
N THR A 274 -4.66 23.18 -3.71
CA THR A 274 -3.33 22.66 -3.37
C THR A 274 -2.84 23.24 -2.04
N PRO A 275 -1.93 22.56 -1.32
CA PRO A 275 -1.25 23.14 -0.16
C PRO A 275 -0.64 24.52 -0.46
N PRO A 276 -0.50 25.40 0.56
CA PRO A 276 0.09 26.71 0.37
C PRO A 276 1.54 26.62 -0.12
N ASP A 277 1.98 27.63 -0.87
CA ASP A 277 3.39 27.79 -1.25
C ASP A 277 4.23 28.11 0.00
N LEU A 278 5.18 27.23 0.31
CA LEU A 278 6.06 27.37 1.47
C LEU A 278 7.20 28.37 1.25
N LEU A 279 7.40 28.88 0.03
CA LEU A 279 8.29 30.02 -0.23
C LEU A 279 7.70 31.33 0.32
N ASN A 280 6.39 31.52 0.13
CA ASN A 280 5.65 32.71 0.55
C ASN A 280 4.38 32.27 1.29
N PRO A 281 4.52 31.71 2.50
CA PRO A 281 3.39 31.08 3.13
C PRO A 281 2.42 32.14 3.71
N PRO A 282 1.11 31.83 3.83
CA PRO A 282 0.11 32.82 4.25
C PRO A 282 0.42 33.49 5.59
N THR A 283 0.06 34.76 5.75
CA THR A 283 0.28 35.52 6.99
C THR A 283 -0.58 35.03 8.15
N GLY A 284 -1.82 34.58 7.85
CA GLY A 284 -2.74 34.01 8.83
C GLY A 284 -2.69 32.48 8.92
N CYS A 285 -3.84 31.86 9.18
CA CYS A 285 -4.00 30.42 9.17
C CYS A 285 -3.56 29.81 7.83
N ARG A 286 -2.64 28.82 7.88
CA ARG A 286 -2.12 28.11 6.70
C ARG A 286 -3.23 27.48 5.84
N PHE A 287 -4.36 27.09 6.46
CA PHE A 287 -5.48 26.42 5.79
C PHE A 287 -6.61 27.37 5.34
N ALA A 288 -6.50 28.69 5.57
CA ALA A 288 -7.61 29.62 5.34
C ALA A 288 -8.19 29.58 3.92
N GLU A 289 -7.34 29.45 2.88
CA GLU A 289 -7.81 29.42 1.48
C GLU A 289 -8.64 28.16 1.14
N ARG A 290 -8.38 27.06 1.84
CA ARG A 290 -9.04 25.76 1.64
C ARG A 290 -10.10 25.45 2.70
N CYS A 291 -10.28 26.34 3.67
CA CYS A 291 -11.26 26.18 4.72
C CYS A 291 -12.64 26.73 4.29
N PRO A 292 -13.73 25.94 4.41
CA PRO A 292 -15.08 26.43 4.13
C PRO A 292 -15.56 27.46 5.17
N PHE A 293 -14.91 27.53 6.33
CA PHE A 293 -15.29 28.39 7.46
C PHE A 293 -14.36 29.59 7.66
N ALA A 294 -13.43 29.83 6.73
CA ALA A 294 -12.43 30.89 6.88
C ALA A 294 -13.08 32.28 6.97
N THR A 295 -12.67 33.05 7.97
CA THR A 295 -13.04 34.46 8.15
C THR A 295 -11.87 35.38 7.81
N ASP A 296 -12.08 36.69 7.82
CA ASP A 296 -11.00 37.66 7.64
C ASP A 296 -9.90 37.54 8.72
N LEU A 297 -10.29 37.19 9.95
CA LEU A 297 -9.34 36.90 11.04
C LEU A 297 -8.44 35.73 10.69
N CYS A 298 -8.98 34.65 10.11
CA CYS A 298 -8.20 33.51 9.65
C CYS A 298 -7.16 33.90 8.59
N ARG A 299 -7.41 34.92 7.77
CA ARG A 299 -6.47 35.38 6.73
C ARG A 299 -5.42 36.34 7.29
N ALA A 300 -5.78 37.12 8.30
CA ALA A 300 -4.93 38.14 8.89
C ALA A 300 -3.99 37.61 9.98
N GLU A 301 -4.43 36.66 10.81
CA GLU A 301 -3.73 36.22 12.02
C GLU A 301 -3.59 34.69 12.09
N GLU A 302 -2.42 34.23 12.55
CA GLU A 302 -2.14 32.81 12.78
C GLU A 302 -2.85 32.32 14.05
N PRO A 303 -3.64 31.23 13.99
CA PRO A 303 -4.33 30.72 15.17
C PRO A 303 -3.36 30.10 16.17
N ALA A 304 -3.55 30.41 17.46
CA ALA A 304 -2.82 29.78 18.54
C ALA A 304 -3.25 28.31 18.74
N GLN A 305 -2.42 27.51 19.40
CA GLN A 305 -2.82 26.16 19.85
C GLN A 305 -3.75 26.29 21.06
N HIS A 306 -5.05 26.06 20.85
CA HIS A 306 -6.04 26.04 21.93
C HIS A 306 -6.14 24.64 22.53
N GLU A 307 -6.10 24.52 23.85
CA GLU A 307 -6.44 23.25 24.51
C GLU A 307 -7.96 23.05 24.41
N VAL A 308 -8.36 22.02 23.66
CA VAL A 308 -9.77 21.71 23.34
C VAL A 308 -10.30 20.48 24.10
N GLY A 309 -9.46 19.94 24.97
CA GLY A 309 -9.71 18.78 25.82
C GLY A 309 -8.41 18.36 26.50
N PRO A 310 -8.44 17.49 27.52
CA PRO A 310 -7.23 17.07 28.23
C PRO A 310 -6.16 16.52 27.29
N GLY A 311 -5.04 17.25 27.13
CA GLY A 311 -3.96 16.84 26.23
C GLY A 311 -4.30 16.89 24.73
N ARG A 312 -5.37 17.61 24.36
CA ARG A 312 -5.80 17.84 22.98
C ARG A 312 -5.65 19.30 22.62
N TYR A 313 -5.06 19.57 21.48
CA TYR A 313 -4.83 20.93 21.01
C TYR A 313 -5.29 21.11 19.57
N ALA A 314 -5.88 22.26 19.24
CA ALA A 314 -6.26 22.61 17.88
C ALA A 314 -5.89 24.07 17.55
N ALA A 315 -5.31 24.28 16.37
CA ALA A 315 -4.95 25.60 15.84
C ALA A 315 -6.09 26.20 15.01
N CYS A 316 -7.24 26.45 15.65
CA CYS A 316 -8.40 27.09 15.02
C CYS A 316 -8.80 28.31 15.84
N HIS A 317 -9.18 29.42 15.19
CA HIS A 317 -9.70 30.62 15.88
C HIS A 317 -11.08 30.41 16.52
N TYR A 318 -11.81 29.37 16.11
CA TYR A 318 -13.20 29.13 16.53
C TYR A 318 -13.42 27.70 17.06
N PRO A 319 -12.64 27.22 18.06
CA PRO A 319 -12.81 25.87 18.61
C PRO A 319 -14.21 25.66 19.23
N GLU A 320 -14.87 26.71 19.68
CA GLU A 320 -16.22 26.68 20.25
C GLU A 320 -17.33 26.41 19.22
N ARG A 321 -17.08 26.68 17.92
CA ARG A 321 -18.03 26.42 16.83
C ARG A 321 -17.88 25.04 16.18
N VAL A 322 -17.04 24.19 16.75
CA VAL A 322 -16.68 22.88 16.19
C VAL A 322 -17.88 22.00 15.83
N GLU A 323 -18.94 22.00 16.62
CA GLU A 323 -20.12 21.15 16.39
C GLU A 323 -20.90 21.57 15.15
N GLU A 324 -20.96 22.87 14.88
CA GLU A 324 -21.52 23.43 13.65
C GLU A 324 -20.63 23.05 12.45
N PHE A 325 -19.31 23.24 12.58
CA PHE A 325 -18.35 22.94 11.53
C PHE A 325 -18.34 21.47 11.14
N ARG A 326 -18.40 20.54 12.11
CA ARG A 326 -18.44 19.10 11.83
C ARG A 326 -19.68 18.72 11.01
N LYS A 327 -20.84 19.30 11.32
CA LYS A 327 -22.09 19.03 10.59
C LYS A 327 -22.02 19.52 9.14
N ILE A 328 -21.50 20.72 8.94
CA ILE A 328 -21.40 21.34 7.60
C ILE A 328 -20.30 20.66 6.78
N ALA A 329 -19.12 20.38 7.36
CA ALA A 329 -18.00 19.76 6.67
C ALA A 329 -18.23 18.28 6.31
N ALA A 330 -19.26 17.65 6.87
CA ALA A 330 -19.69 16.28 6.55
C ALA A 330 -20.47 16.18 5.22
N THR A 331 -20.72 17.29 4.53
CA THR A 331 -21.38 17.31 3.22
C THR A 331 -20.44 17.85 2.14
N ASN A 332 -20.61 17.38 0.90
CA ASN A 332 -19.85 17.88 -0.25
C ASN A 332 -20.14 19.35 -0.58
N GLU A 333 -21.31 19.87 -0.19
CA GLU A 333 -21.73 21.25 -0.47
C GLU A 333 -20.76 22.29 0.11
N ALA A 334 -20.34 22.09 1.36
CA ALA A 334 -19.39 22.99 2.03
C ALA A 334 -18.05 23.07 1.29
N TRP A 335 -17.57 21.92 0.80
CA TRP A 335 -16.31 21.84 0.08
C TRP A 335 -16.44 22.30 -1.38
N ALA A 336 -17.60 22.11 -2.00
CA ALA A 336 -17.89 22.60 -3.34
C ALA A 336 -17.81 24.13 -3.42
N GLU A 337 -18.27 24.86 -2.40
CA GLU A 337 -18.10 26.31 -2.34
C GLU A 337 -16.62 26.72 -2.36
N VAL A 338 -15.78 26.01 -1.58
CA VAL A 338 -14.32 26.22 -1.61
C VAL A 338 -13.77 25.91 -3.00
N GLY A 339 -14.20 24.80 -3.59
CA GLY A 339 -13.84 24.39 -4.94
C GLY A 339 -14.15 25.46 -5.99
N HIS A 340 -15.35 26.04 -5.95
CA HIS A 340 -15.74 27.15 -6.83
C HIS A 340 -14.83 28.37 -6.67
N ARG A 341 -14.48 28.75 -5.42
CA ARG A 341 -13.52 29.85 -5.18
C ARG A 341 -12.14 29.57 -5.77
N LEU A 342 -11.71 28.30 -5.78
CA LEU A 342 -10.40 27.85 -6.25
C LEU A 342 -10.40 27.39 -7.72
N ASN A 343 -11.52 27.52 -8.43
CA ASN A 343 -11.72 26.98 -9.78
C ASN A 343 -11.47 25.46 -9.90
N GLU A 344 -11.75 24.71 -8.85
CA GLU A 344 -11.68 23.25 -8.81
C GLU A 344 -13.05 22.68 -8.41
N GLU A 345 -13.82 22.16 -9.37
CA GLU A 345 -15.14 21.58 -9.07
C GLU A 345 -15.00 20.35 -8.16
N VAL A 346 -15.70 20.38 -7.02
CA VAL A 346 -15.89 19.19 -6.19
C VAL A 346 -17.05 18.39 -6.80
N ILE A 347 -16.70 17.24 -7.38
CA ILE A 347 -17.66 16.40 -8.08
C ILE A 347 -18.34 15.49 -7.06
N SER A 348 -19.64 15.69 -6.84
CA SER A 348 -20.52 14.72 -6.18
C SER A 348 -21.05 13.76 -7.27
N VAL A 349 -20.86 12.45 -7.05
CA VAL A 349 -21.36 11.42 -7.97
C VAL A 349 -22.33 10.51 -7.23
N THR A 350 -23.62 10.70 -7.47
CA THR A 350 -24.65 9.75 -7.01
C THR A 350 -24.50 8.42 -7.74
N ARG A 351 -24.64 7.30 -7.02
CA ARG A 351 -24.56 5.95 -7.59
C ARG A 351 -25.75 5.75 -8.53
N ARG A 352 -25.50 5.60 -9.84
CA ARG A 352 -26.52 5.18 -10.80
C ARG A 352 -26.59 3.66 -10.80
N GLU A 353 -27.79 3.08 -10.69
CA GLU A 353 -27.99 1.66 -10.96
C GLU A 353 -27.72 1.40 -12.45
N VAL A 354 -26.74 0.54 -12.71
CA VAL A 354 -26.36 0.15 -14.08
C VAL A 354 -27.29 -0.98 -14.50
N GLU A 355 -28.24 -0.71 -15.41
CA GLU A 355 -28.95 -1.77 -16.14
C GLU A 355 -27.94 -2.61 -16.93
N ALA A 356 -28.18 -3.93 -17.03
CA ALA A 356 -27.28 -4.84 -17.71
C ALA A 356 -27.09 -4.46 -19.19
N LYS A 357 -25.91 -3.92 -19.52
CA LYS A 357 -25.49 -3.60 -20.89
C LYS A 357 -24.61 -4.69 -21.50
N ASP A 358 -24.46 -4.64 -22.83
CA ASP A 358 -23.61 -5.54 -23.61
C ASP A 358 -22.15 -5.56 -23.11
N ALA A 359 -21.47 -6.69 -23.34
CA ALA A 359 -20.06 -6.86 -23.01
C ALA A 359 -19.18 -6.01 -23.94
N VAL A 360 -18.33 -5.17 -23.35
CA VAL A 360 -17.28 -4.43 -24.08
C VAL A 360 -16.04 -5.31 -24.25
N LEU A 361 -15.76 -6.16 -23.26
CA LEU A 361 -14.64 -7.09 -23.25
C LEU A 361 -15.07 -8.42 -22.62
N GLN A 362 -14.80 -9.53 -23.29
CA GLN A 362 -14.94 -10.89 -22.79
C GLN A 362 -13.58 -11.58 -22.86
N VAL A 363 -13.20 -12.25 -21.78
CA VAL A 363 -11.93 -12.94 -21.62
C VAL A 363 -12.26 -14.38 -21.26
N ASP A 364 -11.72 -15.32 -22.01
CA ASP A 364 -11.96 -16.75 -21.82
C ASP A 364 -10.59 -17.46 -21.70
N ASP A 365 -10.40 -18.21 -20.61
CA ASP A 365 -9.21 -19.04 -20.33
C ASP A 365 -7.87 -18.31 -20.55
N LEU A 366 -7.74 -17.07 -20.07
CA LEU A 366 -6.56 -16.24 -20.31
C LEU A 366 -5.36 -16.74 -19.51
N VAL A 367 -4.24 -16.99 -20.20
CA VAL A 367 -3.02 -17.54 -19.61
C VAL A 367 -1.81 -16.67 -19.98
N LYS A 368 -0.95 -16.42 -18.99
CA LYS A 368 0.37 -15.82 -19.19
C LYS A 368 1.42 -16.49 -18.31
N HIS A 369 2.32 -17.20 -18.98
CA HIS A 369 3.48 -17.82 -18.36
C HIS A 369 4.77 -17.17 -18.88
N PHE A 370 5.64 -16.74 -17.98
CA PHE A 370 6.96 -16.19 -18.33
C PHE A 370 8.03 -17.26 -18.18
N PRO A 371 8.92 -17.45 -19.16
CA PRO A 371 10.03 -18.37 -19.02
C PRO A 371 11.04 -17.85 -17.98
N VAL A 372 11.54 -18.74 -17.12
CA VAL A 372 12.64 -18.40 -16.20
C VAL A 372 13.97 -18.53 -16.96
N PRO A 373 14.80 -17.47 -17.05
CA PRO A 373 16.13 -17.60 -17.64
C PRO A 373 16.96 -18.62 -16.84
N GLY A 374 17.46 -19.66 -17.50
CA GLY A 374 18.36 -20.59 -16.84
C GLY A 374 19.74 -19.98 -16.59
N GLY A 375 20.49 -20.54 -15.64
CA GLY A 375 21.85 -20.10 -15.32
C GLY A 375 22.83 -20.29 -16.49
N PHE A 376 24.11 -19.93 -16.26
CA PHE A 376 25.20 -19.87 -17.26
C PHE A 376 25.43 -21.13 -18.13
N PHE A 377 24.74 -22.25 -17.87
CA PHE A 377 24.91 -23.54 -18.55
C PHE A 377 23.62 -24.24 -19.05
N GLY A 378 22.43 -23.62 -19.06
CA GLY A 378 21.25 -24.29 -19.63
C GLY A 378 19.96 -23.47 -19.63
N ARG A 379 18.98 -23.89 -20.44
CA ARG A 379 17.58 -23.44 -20.35
C ARG A 379 16.91 -24.15 -19.16
N SER A 380 16.21 -23.41 -18.30
CA SER A 380 15.27 -24.01 -17.35
C SER A 380 13.93 -24.25 -18.04
N ASP A 381 13.25 -25.36 -17.71
CA ASP A 381 11.85 -25.61 -18.10
C ASP A 381 10.86 -24.88 -17.19
N ASP A 382 11.34 -24.26 -16.11
CA ASP A 382 10.53 -23.51 -15.15
C ASP A 382 9.88 -22.28 -15.78
N LYS A 383 8.63 -22.04 -15.38
CA LYS A 383 7.84 -20.89 -15.82
C LYS A 383 7.20 -20.21 -14.62
N VAL A 384 7.11 -18.89 -14.67
CA VAL A 384 6.32 -18.10 -13.73
C VAL A 384 4.88 -18.06 -14.26
N HIS A 385 3.95 -18.67 -13.53
CA HIS A 385 2.52 -18.69 -13.84
C HIS A 385 1.85 -17.41 -13.34
N ALA A 386 2.03 -16.31 -14.08
CA ALA A 386 1.52 -15.00 -13.66
C ALA A 386 -0.01 -14.88 -13.80
N VAL A 387 -0.59 -15.50 -14.82
CA VAL A 387 -2.04 -15.62 -15.03
C VAL A 387 -2.31 -17.02 -15.56
N ASP A 388 -3.30 -17.72 -15.00
CA ASP A 388 -3.46 -19.16 -15.26
C ASP A 388 -4.93 -19.56 -15.39
N GLY A 389 -5.52 -19.24 -16.55
CA GLY A 389 -6.86 -19.69 -16.93
C GLY A 389 -7.97 -18.83 -16.33
N ILE A 390 -7.85 -17.51 -16.43
CA ILE A 390 -8.88 -16.60 -15.92
C ILE A 390 -9.94 -16.28 -16.97
N ASP A 391 -11.21 -16.34 -16.57
CA ASP A 391 -12.32 -15.75 -17.34
C ASP A 391 -12.80 -14.46 -16.70
N LEU A 392 -13.10 -13.46 -17.52
CA LEU A 392 -13.49 -12.13 -17.08
C LEU A 392 -14.46 -11.51 -18.09
N THR A 393 -15.40 -10.69 -17.62
CA THR A 393 -16.27 -9.91 -18.50
C THR A 393 -16.42 -8.50 -17.96
N LEU A 394 -16.18 -7.53 -18.84
CA LEU A 394 -16.40 -6.10 -18.61
C LEU A 394 -17.59 -5.63 -19.45
N ARG A 395 -18.61 -5.10 -18.79
CA ARG A 395 -19.83 -4.56 -19.41
C ARG A 395 -19.66 -3.08 -19.74
N GLN A 396 -20.49 -2.59 -20.65
CA GLN A 396 -20.48 -1.18 -21.02
C GLN A 396 -20.84 -0.27 -19.85
N GLY A 397 -20.02 0.76 -19.59
CA GLY A 397 -20.23 1.68 -18.47
C GLY A 397 -20.16 1.02 -17.09
N GLU A 398 -19.49 -0.13 -16.97
CA GLU A 398 -19.19 -0.81 -15.70
C GLU A 398 -17.76 -0.46 -15.25
N ILE A 399 -17.55 -0.34 -13.94
CA ILE A 399 -16.22 -0.37 -13.32
C ILE A 399 -16.05 -1.74 -12.67
N LEU A 400 -15.15 -2.55 -13.22
CA LEU A 400 -14.76 -3.85 -12.68
C LEU A 400 -13.46 -3.72 -11.88
N GLY A 401 -13.55 -3.90 -10.57
CA GLY A 401 -12.41 -3.94 -9.67
C GLY A 401 -11.67 -5.28 -9.75
N ILE A 402 -10.34 -5.26 -9.84
CA ILE A 402 -9.49 -6.44 -9.65
C ILE A 402 -8.64 -6.23 -8.40
N ALA A 403 -8.86 -7.05 -7.37
CA ALA A 403 -8.17 -6.98 -6.09
C ALA A 403 -7.26 -8.18 -5.83
N GLY A 404 -6.28 -8.02 -4.94
CA GLY A 404 -5.37 -9.09 -4.51
C GLY A 404 -4.02 -8.56 -4.05
N GLU A 405 -3.25 -9.38 -3.35
CA GLU A 405 -1.90 -9.05 -2.90
C GLU A 405 -0.93 -8.80 -4.08
N SER A 406 0.24 -8.23 -3.79
CA SER A 406 1.28 -8.03 -4.79
C SER A 406 1.73 -9.36 -5.40
N GLY A 407 1.98 -9.38 -6.70
CA GLY A 407 2.36 -10.60 -7.42
C GLY A 407 1.22 -11.57 -7.76
N SER A 408 -0.04 -11.25 -7.44
CA SER A 408 -1.18 -12.14 -7.77
C SER A 408 -1.54 -12.21 -9.26
N GLY A 409 -0.96 -11.35 -10.10
CA GLY A 409 -1.16 -11.34 -11.56
C GLY A 409 -1.98 -10.16 -12.12
N LYS A 410 -2.45 -9.23 -11.28
CA LYS A 410 -3.38 -8.15 -11.66
C LYS A 410 -2.85 -7.21 -12.76
N THR A 411 -1.64 -6.66 -12.59
CA THR A 411 -1.01 -5.79 -13.60
C THR A 411 -0.79 -6.55 -14.90
N THR A 412 -0.29 -7.79 -14.85
CA THR A 412 -0.12 -8.65 -16.02
C THR A 412 -1.44 -8.87 -16.77
N THR A 413 -2.53 -9.13 -16.03
CA THR A 413 -3.88 -9.20 -16.62
C THR A 413 -4.23 -7.89 -17.32
N GLY A 414 -4.13 -6.75 -16.61
CA GLY A 414 -4.45 -5.44 -17.17
C GLY A 414 -3.68 -5.12 -18.45
N GLU A 415 -2.37 -5.38 -18.48
CA GLU A 415 -1.51 -5.18 -19.64
C GLU A 415 -1.90 -6.07 -20.83
N MET A 416 -2.38 -7.29 -20.59
CA MET A 416 -2.90 -8.16 -21.66
C MET A 416 -4.23 -7.65 -22.22
N LEU A 417 -5.12 -7.11 -21.37
CA LEU A 417 -6.42 -6.58 -21.82
C LEU A 417 -6.25 -5.40 -22.80
N VAL A 418 -5.20 -4.60 -22.64
CA VAL A 418 -4.84 -3.50 -23.58
C VAL A 418 -3.79 -3.90 -24.62
N ARG A 419 -3.40 -5.18 -24.66
CA ARG A 419 -2.40 -5.73 -25.59
C ARG A 419 -1.05 -5.02 -25.53
N LEU A 420 -0.59 -4.65 -24.34
CA LEU A 420 0.80 -4.30 -24.07
C LEU A 420 1.65 -5.56 -23.89
N GLN A 421 1.05 -6.62 -23.34
CA GLN A 421 1.62 -7.96 -23.31
C GLN A 421 0.79 -8.94 -24.14
N ASP A 422 1.46 -9.88 -24.79
CA ASP A 422 0.81 -10.98 -25.49
C ASP A 422 0.45 -12.11 -24.50
N PRO A 423 -0.76 -12.67 -24.56
CA PRO A 423 -1.12 -13.86 -23.80
C PRO A 423 -0.36 -15.08 -24.32
N THR A 424 -0.09 -16.03 -23.43
CA THR A 424 0.47 -17.34 -23.78
C THR A 424 -0.63 -18.22 -24.41
N ALA A 425 -1.84 -18.18 -23.85
CA ALA A 425 -3.02 -18.87 -24.35
C ALA A 425 -4.30 -18.11 -23.92
N GLY A 426 -5.45 -18.58 -24.38
CA GLY A 426 -6.75 -17.95 -24.13
C GLY A 426 -7.18 -16.96 -25.19
N ARG A 427 -8.38 -16.42 -25.00
CA ARG A 427 -9.05 -15.52 -25.95
C ARG A 427 -9.46 -14.23 -25.28
N ILE A 428 -9.35 -13.11 -26.00
CA ILE A 428 -9.85 -11.81 -25.56
C ILE A 428 -10.72 -11.24 -26.67
N VAL A 429 -12.03 -11.17 -26.46
CA VAL A 429 -13.01 -10.68 -27.44
C VAL A 429 -13.44 -9.26 -27.06
N SER A 430 -13.25 -8.31 -27.97
CA SER A 430 -13.69 -6.91 -27.84
C SER A 430 -14.59 -6.58 -29.02
N GLU A 431 -15.82 -6.14 -28.77
CA GLU A 431 -16.77 -5.75 -29.83
C GLU A 431 -16.95 -6.84 -30.93
N GLY A 432 -16.91 -8.12 -30.52
CA GLY A 432 -17.05 -9.28 -31.41
C GLY A 432 -15.78 -9.72 -32.15
N GLU A 433 -14.67 -8.99 -32.00
CA GLU A 433 -13.37 -9.32 -32.58
C GLU A 433 -12.43 -9.91 -31.52
N ASP A 434 -11.76 -11.02 -31.85
CA ASP A 434 -10.68 -11.53 -31.00
C ASP A 434 -9.42 -10.67 -31.19
N ILE A 435 -8.99 -10.01 -30.11
CA ILE A 435 -7.84 -9.12 -30.13
C ILE A 435 -6.52 -9.86 -29.92
N ALA A 436 -6.57 -11.13 -29.48
CA ALA A 436 -5.37 -11.89 -29.16
C ALA A 436 -4.39 -12.10 -30.34
N PRO A 437 -4.85 -12.30 -31.60
CA PRO A 437 -3.97 -12.43 -32.75
C PRO A 437 -3.61 -11.10 -33.43
N LEU A 438 -4.18 -9.96 -33.01
CA LEU A 438 -4.03 -8.70 -33.72
C LEU A 438 -2.57 -8.19 -33.76
N LYS A 439 -2.16 -7.70 -34.93
CA LYS A 439 -0.84 -7.10 -35.17
C LYS A 439 -0.96 -5.85 -36.03
N GLY A 440 0.09 -5.02 -36.02
CA GLY A 440 0.21 -3.86 -36.91
C GLY A 440 -0.97 -2.90 -36.83
N ALA A 441 -1.62 -2.65 -37.98
CA ALA A 441 -2.72 -1.69 -38.09
C ALA A 441 -3.97 -2.08 -37.27
N GLY A 442 -4.31 -3.36 -37.20
CA GLY A 442 -5.46 -3.84 -36.42
C GLY A 442 -5.26 -3.59 -34.92
N LEU A 443 -4.08 -3.93 -34.42
CA LEU A 443 -3.70 -3.65 -33.02
C LEU A 443 -3.67 -2.13 -32.73
N LYS A 444 -3.17 -1.33 -33.67
CA LYS A 444 -3.21 0.13 -33.56
C LYS A 444 -4.65 0.65 -33.50
N ALA A 445 -5.57 0.11 -34.28
CA ALA A 445 -6.98 0.50 -34.26
C ALA A 445 -7.65 0.11 -32.93
N PHE A 446 -7.37 -1.08 -32.39
CA PHE A 446 -7.84 -1.52 -31.09
C PHE A 446 -7.35 -0.61 -29.95
N ARG A 447 -6.04 -0.29 -29.93
CA ARG A 447 -5.45 0.61 -28.92
C ARG A 447 -6.03 2.01 -28.94
N ARG A 448 -6.73 2.45 -30.00
CA ARG A 448 -7.49 3.71 -29.94
C ARG A 448 -8.66 3.63 -28.96
N ARG A 449 -9.29 2.47 -28.83
CA ARG A 449 -10.50 2.22 -28.04
C ARG A 449 -10.21 1.64 -26.65
N ALA A 450 -8.98 1.18 -26.42
CA ALA A 450 -8.50 0.61 -25.17
C ALA A 450 -7.28 1.41 -24.68
N GLN A 451 -7.36 2.00 -23.49
CA GLN A 451 -6.28 2.81 -22.92
C GLN A 451 -5.88 2.30 -21.54
N MET A 452 -4.69 2.69 -21.07
CA MET A 452 -4.19 2.33 -19.76
C MET A 452 -3.69 3.56 -19.01
N VAL A 453 -4.04 3.66 -17.73
CA VAL A 453 -3.42 4.55 -16.74
C VAL A 453 -2.56 3.65 -15.86
N PHE A 454 -1.24 3.87 -15.86
CA PHE A 454 -0.32 3.02 -15.11
C PHE A 454 -0.14 3.51 -13.66
N GLN A 455 0.41 2.62 -12.83
CA GLN A 455 0.66 2.83 -11.40
C GLN A 455 1.58 4.02 -11.12
N ASP A 456 2.65 4.18 -11.88
CA ASP A 456 3.65 5.23 -11.66
C ASP A 456 3.58 6.32 -12.76
N PRO A 457 3.05 7.52 -12.46
CA PRO A 457 3.03 8.62 -13.42
C PRO A 457 4.44 9.12 -13.78
N TYR A 458 5.46 8.91 -12.95
CA TYR A 458 6.84 9.32 -13.23
C TYR A 458 7.46 8.50 -14.36
N GLN A 459 7.06 7.25 -14.52
CA GLN A 459 7.56 6.37 -15.57
C GLN A 459 6.80 6.52 -16.89
N THR A 460 5.54 6.98 -16.85
CA THR A 460 4.68 7.05 -18.05
C THR A 460 4.80 8.34 -18.83
N LEU A 461 5.16 9.45 -18.18
CA LEU A 461 5.24 10.77 -18.79
C LEU A 461 6.67 11.04 -19.25
N ASN A 462 6.88 11.23 -20.56
CA ASN A 462 8.20 11.55 -21.09
C ASN A 462 8.65 12.93 -20.55
N PRO A 463 9.73 13.01 -19.74
CA PRO A 463 10.12 14.24 -19.07
C PRO A 463 10.61 15.34 -20.02
N ARG A 464 10.88 15.00 -21.29
CA ARG A 464 11.36 15.92 -22.32
C ARG A 464 10.24 16.61 -23.09
N PHE A 465 8.99 16.17 -22.92
CA PHE A 465 7.85 16.67 -23.68
C PHE A 465 6.99 17.57 -22.81
N THR A 466 6.36 18.58 -23.43
CA THR A 466 5.40 19.44 -22.73
C THR A 466 4.12 18.66 -22.41
N ILE A 467 3.31 19.14 -21.46
CA ILE A 467 2.02 18.53 -21.14
C ILE A 467 1.11 18.52 -22.38
N ARG A 468 1.12 19.60 -23.18
CA ARG A 468 0.42 19.67 -24.46
C ARG A 468 0.84 18.54 -25.39
N ASP A 469 2.13 18.25 -25.45
CA ASP A 469 2.66 17.21 -26.32
C ASP A 469 2.30 15.81 -25.84
N ILE A 470 2.44 15.57 -24.54
CA ILE A 470 2.09 14.31 -23.88
C ILE A 470 0.61 13.97 -24.09
N VAL A 471 -0.30 14.90 -23.77
CA VAL A 471 -1.75 14.66 -23.88
C VAL A 471 -2.19 14.63 -25.34
N GLY A 472 -1.53 15.39 -26.22
CA GLY A 472 -1.86 15.43 -27.64
C GLY A 472 -1.19 14.34 -28.48
N GLU A 473 -0.25 13.56 -27.94
CA GLU A 473 0.47 12.49 -28.64
C GLU A 473 -0.47 11.39 -29.17
N PRO A 474 -1.45 10.87 -28.41
CA PRO A 474 -2.38 9.86 -28.90
C PRO A 474 -3.17 10.34 -30.13
N LEU A 475 -3.62 11.60 -30.12
CA LEU A 475 -4.33 12.22 -31.26
C LEU A 475 -3.46 12.24 -32.51
N THR A 476 -2.18 12.57 -32.37
CA THR A 476 -1.20 12.58 -33.47
C THR A 476 -0.96 11.17 -34.00
N ILE A 477 -0.72 10.20 -33.10
CA ILE A 477 -0.45 8.80 -33.47
C ILE A 477 -1.60 8.20 -34.29
N HIS A 478 -2.85 8.49 -33.90
CA HIS A 478 -4.03 7.99 -34.59
C HIS A 478 -4.53 8.90 -35.72
N GLY A 479 -3.90 10.06 -35.95
CA GLY A 479 -4.25 11.00 -37.02
C GLY A 479 -5.62 11.65 -36.86
N LEU A 480 -6.06 11.87 -35.61
CA LEU A 480 -7.43 12.31 -35.30
C LEU A 480 -7.58 13.84 -35.23
N ALA A 481 -6.53 14.55 -34.86
CA ALA A 481 -6.55 16.00 -34.70
C ALA A 481 -5.18 16.60 -35.03
N LYS A 482 -5.15 17.83 -35.56
CA LYS A 482 -3.92 18.59 -35.86
C LYS A 482 -4.12 20.07 -35.55
N GLY A 483 -3.01 20.80 -35.39
CA GLY A 483 -3.04 22.26 -35.21
C GLY A 483 -3.93 22.69 -34.05
N GLU A 484 -4.84 23.62 -34.31
CA GLU A 484 -5.72 24.21 -33.29
C GLU A 484 -6.77 23.22 -32.76
N ASP A 485 -7.26 22.30 -33.58
CA ASP A 485 -8.21 21.26 -33.13
C ASP A 485 -7.55 20.32 -32.10
N ARG A 486 -6.30 19.91 -32.34
CA ARG A 486 -5.52 19.16 -31.35
C ARG A 486 -5.37 19.95 -30.05
N ARG A 487 -5.10 21.25 -30.14
CA ARG A 487 -4.96 22.12 -28.96
C ARG A 487 -6.25 22.18 -28.16
N LEU A 488 -7.40 22.32 -28.83
CA LEU A 488 -8.72 22.39 -28.20
C LEU A 488 -9.08 21.08 -27.49
N GLN A 489 -8.82 19.93 -28.12
CA GLN A 489 -9.07 18.62 -27.51
C GLN A 489 -8.17 18.36 -26.30
N VAL A 490 -6.90 18.77 -26.36
CA VAL A 490 -5.97 18.71 -25.22
C VAL A 490 -6.46 19.57 -24.05
N VAL A 491 -6.88 20.81 -24.32
CA VAL A 491 -7.45 21.70 -23.30
C VAL A 491 -8.67 21.05 -22.65
N LYS A 492 -9.61 20.55 -23.46
CA LYS A 492 -10.81 19.87 -22.96
C LYS A 492 -10.48 18.64 -22.11
N ALA A 493 -9.49 17.83 -22.51
CA ALA A 493 -9.08 16.65 -21.77
C ALA A 493 -8.42 17.00 -20.42
N LEU A 494 -7.57 18.03 -20.39
CA LEU A 494 -6.95 18.53 -19.15
C LEU A 494 -8.01 19.09 -18.18
N GLU A 495 -8.96 19.86 -18.68
CA GLU A 495 -10.04 20.41 -17.85
C GLU A 495 -10.95 19.30 -17.30
N ARG A 496 -11.28 18.29 -18.12
CA ARG A 496 -12.02 17.09 -17.69
C ARG A 496 -11.27 16.30 -16.62
N ALA A 497 -9.94 16.28 -16.64
CA ALA A 497 -9.14 15.66 -15.58
C ALA A 497 -8.96 16.56 -14.34
N GLY A 498 -9.62 17.73 -14.30
CA GLY A 498 -9.58 18.67 -13.18
C GLY A 498 -8.35 19.57 -13.15
N LEU A 499 -7.62 19.73 -14.25
CA LEU A 499 -6.53 20.70 -14.39
C LEU A 499 -7.07 22.01 -14.97
N LYS A 500 -7.70 22.83 -14.13
CA LYS A 500 -8.29 24.12 -14.51
C LYS A 500 -7.47 25.30 -13.95
N PRO A 501 -7.34 26.42 -14.69
CA PRO A 501 -7.59 26.53 -16.13
C PRO A 501 -6.48 25.79 -16.92
N ALA A 502 -6.82 24.96 -17.90
CA ALA A 502 -5.85 24.07 -18.55
C ALA A 502 -4.69 24.81 -19.23
N VAL A 503 -4.92 26.05 -19.66
CA VAL A 503 -3.92 26.90 -20.31
C VAL A 503 -2.65 27.13 -19.48
N THR A 504 -2.73 27.06 -18.14
CA THR A 504 -1.55 27.24 -17.28
C THR A 504 -0.61 26.05 -17.28
N TYR A 505 -1.07 24.89 -17.78
CA TYR A 505 -0.33 23.63 -17.75
C TYR A 505 0.24 23.25 -19.11
N LEU A 506 -0.31 23.76 -20.22
CA LEU A 506 0.01 23.31 -21.59
C LEU A 506 1.51 23.25 -21.88
N ASP A 507 2.23 24.31 -21.52
CA ASP A 507 3.65 24.48 -21.88
C ASP A 507 4.59 24.06 -20.73
N ARG A 508 4.04 23.53 -19.64
CA ARG A 508 4.82 22.97 -18.54
C ARG A 508 5.39 21.59 -18.93
N PHE A 509 6.40 21.17 -18.20
CA PHE A 509 6.96 19.84 -18.26
C PHE A 509 6.50 19.00 -17.07
N PRO A 510 6.53 17.64 -17.16
CA PRO A 510 6.14 16.78 -16.04
C PRO A 510 6.84 17.15 -14.74
N HIS A 511 8.14 17.45 -14.77
CA HIS A 511 8.94 17.75 -13.59
C HIS A 511 8.47 19.00 -12.80
N GLU A 512 7.71 19.88 -13.44
CA GLU A 512 7.16 21.11 -12.86
C GLU A 512 5.77 20.93 -12.23
N LEU A 513 5.22 19.70 -12.28
CA LEU A 513 3.93 19.34 -11.72
C LEU A 513 4.07 18.55 -10.42
N SER A 514 3.09 18.74 -9.52
CA SER A 514 2.91 17.88 -8.34
C SER A 514 2.55 16.44 -8.75
N GLY A 515 2.73 15.47 -7.86
CA GLY A 515 2.39 14.07 -8.13
C GLY A 515 0.92 13.89 -8.56
N GLY A 516 -0.01 14.54 -7.85
CA GLY A 516 -1.43 14.56 -8.20
C GLY A 516 -1.72 15.20 -9.56
N GLN A 517 -1.04 16.30 -9.89
CA GLN A 517 -1.18 16.95 -11.20
C GLN A 517 -0.66 16.04 -12.33
N ARG A 518 0.46 15.34 -12.13
CA ARG A 518 0.96 14.37 -13.12
C ARG A 518 -0.01 13.22 -13.34
N GLN A 519 -0.62 12.71 -12.28
CA GLN A 519 -1.63 11.67 -12.40
C GLN A 519 -2.84 12.15 -13.21
N ARG A 520 -3.31 13.37 -12.95
CA ARG A 520 -4.38 14.00 -13.76
C ARG A 520 -3.96 14.18 -15.21
N VAL A 521 -2.70 14.50 -15.50
CA VAL A 521 -2.18 14.51 -16.89
C VAL A 521 -2.20 13.11 -17.51
N ALA A 522 -1.81 12.07 -16.78
CA ALA A 522 -1.86 10.69 -17.26
C ALA A 522 -3.31 10.25 -17.58
N ILE A 523 -4.27 10.62 -16.72
CA ILE A 523 -5.70 10.43 -16.95
C ILE A 523 -6.16 11.21 -18.19
N ALA A 524 -5.81 12.49 -18.29
CA ALA A 524 -6.14 13.33 -19.45
C ALA A 524 -5.64 12.71 -20.77
N ARG A 525 -4.40 12.19 -20.77
CA ARG A 525 -3.82 11.48 -21.91
C ARG A 525 -4.60 10.22 -22.28
N ALA A 526 -5.12 9.47 -21.32
CA ALA A 526 -5.93 8.28 -21.58
C ALA A 526 -7.32 8.63 -22.13
N ILE A 527 -7.99 9.65 -21.59
CA ILE A 527 -9.36 10.02 -21.98
C ILE A 527 -9.44 10.86 -23.26
N VAL A 528 -8.33 11.46 -23.72
CA VAL A 528 -8.32 12.34 -24.91
C VAL A 528 -8.84 11.66 -26.18
N LEU A 529 -8.73 10.33 -26.25
CA LEU A 529 -9.22 9.52 -27.36
C LEU A 529 -10.70 9.12 -27.24
N GLU A 530 -11.35 9.44 -26.11
CA GLU A 530 -12.68 8.98 -25.71
C GLU A 530 -12.82 7.45 -25.88
N PRO A 531 -11.99 6.65 -25.16
CA PRO A 531 -11.92 5.20 -25.36
C PRO A 531 -13.20 4.49 -24.92
N ARG A 532 -13.39 3.25 -25.37
CA ARG A 532 -14.48 2.38 -24.88
C ARG A 532 -14.22 1.91 -23.46
N PHE A 533 -12.96 1.59 -23.16
CA PHE A 533 -12.56 1.23 -21.80
C PHE A 533 -11.14 1.67 -21.46
N ILE A 534 -10.90 1.79 -20.15
CA ILE A 534 -9.60 2.12 -19.57
C ILE A 534 -9.22 1.06 -18.54
N VAL A 535 -8.00 0.54 -18.62
CA VAL A 535 -7.38 -0.20 -17.52
C VAL A 535 -6.66 0.81 -16.63
N ALA A 536 -7.11 0.98 -15.40
CA ALA A 536 -6.47 1.86 -14.43
C ALA A 536 -5.74 0.99 -13.40
N ASP A 537 -4.42 0.92 -13.53
CA ASP A 537 -3.57 0.12 -12.66
C ASP A 537 -3.06 0.95 -11.49
N GLU A 538 -3.59 0.69 -10.29
CA GLU A 538 -3.32 1.42 -9.05
C GLU A 538 -3.27 2.96 -9.22
N PRO A 539 -4.30 3.58 -9.82
CA PRO A 539 -4.23 4.97 -10.26
C PRO A 539 -4.14 6.00 -9.10
N VAL A 540 -4.22 5.55 -7.84
CA VAL A 540 -4.25 6.40 -6.65
C VAL A 540 -3.26 5.99 -5.55
N SER A 541 -2.49 4.92 -5.72
CA SER A 541 -1.67 4.34 -4.64
C SER A 541 -0.56 5.28 -4.15
N MET A 542 -0.06 6.16 -5.02
CA MET A 542 0.99 7.15 -4.71
C MET A 542 0.45 8.56 -4.40
N LEU A 543 -0.87 8.70 -4.21
CA LEU A 543 -1.51 10.00 -4.01
C LEU A 543 -1.91 10.22 -2.56
N ASP A 544 -1.79 11.49 -2.14
CA ASP A 544 -2.39 12.00 -0.93
C ASP A 544 -3.90 11.75 -0.89
N VAL A 545 -4.44 11.61 0.31
CA VAL A 545 -5.84 11.26 0.57
C VAL A 545 -6.83 12.19 -0.14
N SER A 546 -6.61 13.50 -0.05
CA SER A 546 -7.49 14.51 -0.67
C SER A 546 -7.50 14.40 -2.19
N ILE A 547 -6.35 14.15 -2.81
CA ILE A 547 -6.21 13.97 -4.26
C ILE A 547 -6.78 12.61 -4.70
N ARG A 548 -6.56 11.55 -3.91
CA ARG A 548 -7.10 10.20 -4.14
C ARG A 548 -8.62 10.24 -4.29
N ALA A 549 -9.33 10.87 -3.37
CA ALA A 549 -10.78 11.04 -3.44
C ALA A 549 -11.22 11.73 -4.75
N GLY A 550 -10.53 12.81 -5.14
CA GLY A 550 -10.79 13.53 -6.39
C GLY A 550 -10.61 12.66 -7.64
N VAL A 551 -9.55 11.85 -7.70
CA VAL A 551 -9.31 10.92 -8.83
C VAL A 551 -10.38 9.83 -8.90
N LEU A 552 -10.78 9.25 -7.77
CA LEU A 552 -11.85 8.24 -7.74
C LEU A 552 -13.19 8.81 -8.22
N ASN A 553 -13.52 10.05 -7.83
CA ASN A 553 -14.73 10.74 -8.29
C ASN A 553 -14.69 11.01 -9.81
N LEU A 554 -13.54 11.42 -10.35
CA LEU A 554 -13.36 11.59 -11.81
C LEU A 554 -13.63 10.30 -12.59
N MET A 555 -13.16 9.15 -12.11
CA MET A 555 -13.40 7.88 -12.78
C MET A 555 -14.89 7.53 -12.86
N ARG A 556 -15.63 7.73 -11.76
CA ARG A 556 -17.09 7.54 -11.75
C ARG A 556 -17.79 8.54 -12.67
N GLN A 557 -17.34 9.79 -12.70
CA GLN A 557 -17.85 10.78 -13.63
C GLN A 557 -17.66 10.37 -15.10
N PHE A 558 -16.47 9.89 -15.48
CA PHE A 558 -16.22 9.40 -16.84
C PHE A 558 -17.08 8.18 -17.20
N ARG A 559 -17.32 7.28 -16.25
CA ARG A 559 -18.27 6.18 -16.43
C ARG A 559 -19.68 6.71 -16.67
N ASP A 560 -20.15 7.65 -15.83
CA ASP A 560 -21.55 8.09 -15.81
C ASP A 560 -21.91 9.05 -16.95
N GLU A 561 -21.00 9.96 -17.30
CA GLU A 561 -21.21 10.98 -18.34
C GLU A 561 -20.75 10.53 -19.74
N MET A 562 -19.62 9.82 -19.83
CA MET A 562 -19.03 9.42 -21.11
C MET A 562 -19.30 7.95 -21.45
N GLY A 563 -19.82 7.15 -20.52
CA GLY A 563 -20.07 5.72 -20.73
C GLY A 563 -18.80 4.89 -20.85
N ILE A 564 -17.66 5.39 -20.35
CA ILE A 564 -16.38 4.67 -20.36
C ILE A 564 -16.44 3.53 -19.34
N SER A 565 -16.10 2.30 -19.77
CA SER A 565 -15.91 1.18 -18.85
C SER A 565 -14.51 1.20 -18.24
N PHE A 566 -14.34 0.70 -17.02
CA PHE A 566 -13.01 0.60 -16.41
C PHE A 566 -12.72 -0.80 -15.90
N VAL A 567 -11.47 -1.22 -16.03
CA VAL A 567 -10.87 -2.24 -15.18
C VAL A 567 -10.01 -1.49 -14.15
N TYR A 568 -10.45 -1.44 -12.91
CA TYR A 568 -9.75 -0.77 -11.82
C TYR A 568 -8.93 -1.80 -11.03
N VAL A 569 -7.62 -1.79 -11.18
CA VAL A 569 -6.73 -2.70 -10.44
C VAL A 569 -6.23 -2.00 -9.19
N SER A 570 -6.37 -2.65 -8.03
CA SER A 570 -5.86 -2.13 -6.76
C SER A 570 -5.63 -3.26 -5.76
N HIS A 571 -4.76 -3.06 -4.78
CA HIS A 571 -4.69 -3.92 -3.59
C HIS A 571 -5.51 -3.37 -2.42
N ASP A 572 -6.05 -2.15 -2.55
CA ASP A 572 -6.82 -1.42 -1.55
C ASP A 572 -8.34 -1.62 -1.77
N LEU A 573 -8.92 -2.58 -1.05
CA LEU A 573 -10.36 -2.91 -1.12
C LEU A 573 -11.30 -1.75 -0.77
N PRO A 574 -11.02 -0.87 0.22
CA PRO A 574 -11.81 0.33 0.44
C PRO A 574 -12.00 1.18 -0.83
N THR A 575 -10.93 1.40 -1.61
CA THR A 575 -11.04 2.16 -2.87
C THR A 575 -11.85 1.42 -3.93
N ILE A 576 -11.70 0.09 -4.01
CA ILE A 576 -12.49 -0.76 -4.90
C ILE A 576 -13.98 -0.69 -4.53
N ARG A 577 -14.32 -0.81 -3.24
CA ARG A 577 -15.69 -0.67 -2.74
C ARG A 577 -16.33 0.62 -3.19
N TYR A 578 -15.55 1.69 -3.15
CA TYR A 578 -16.05 3.01 -3.47
C TYR A 578 -16.37 3.19 -4.96
N VAL A 579 -15.52 2.65 -5.83
CA VAL A 579 -15.54 2.96 -7.27
C VAL A 579 -16.16 1.86 -8.13
N ALA A 580 -16.04 0.59 -7.74
CA ALA A 580 -16.38 -0.55 -8.57
C ALA A 580 -17.84 -0.99 -8.40
N ASP A 581 -18.41 -1.46 -9.51
CA ASP A 581 -19.73 -2.07 -9.56
C ASP A 581 -19.64 -3.58 -9.25
N ARG A 582 -18.59 -4.23 -9.79
CA ARG A 582 -18.23 -5.63 -9.53
C ARG A 582 -16.77 -5.73 -9.14
N THR A 583 -16.45 -6.74 -8.33
CA THR A 583 -15.09 -7.01 -7.87
C THR A 583 -14.71 -8.45 -8.22
N ALA A 584 -13.50 -8.64 -8.75
CA ALA A 584 -12.83 -9.92 -8.91
C ALA A 584 -11.61 -9.97 -7.97
N ILE A 585 -11.54 -10.97 -7.11
CA ILE A 585 -10.41 -11.22 -6.21
C ILE A 585 -9.47 -12.21 -6.89
N MET A 586 -8.22 -11.81 -7.08
CA MET A 586 -7.19 -12.55 -7.78
C MET A 586 -6.10 -13.04 -6.81
N TYR A 587 -5.79 -14.33 -6.85
CA TYR A 587 -4.77 -14.97 -6.04
C TYR A 587 -3.92 -15.92 -6.89
N LEU A 588 -2.59 -15.72 -6.87
CA LEU A 588 -1.60 -16.56 -7.53
C LEU A 588 -1.98 -16.96 -8.98
N GLY A 589 -2.38 -15.98 -9.80
CA GLY A 589 -2.72 -16.18 -11.21
C GLY A 589 -4.18 -16.55 -11.50
N GLU A 590 -5.01 -16.82 -10.50
CA GLU A 590 -6.41 -17.22 -10.65
C GLU A 590 -7.38 -16.20 -10.03
N ILE A 591 -8.62 -16.14 -10.53
CA ILE A 591 -9.70 -15.39 -9.87
C ILE A 591 -10.43 -16.35 -8.93
N VAL A 592 -10.40 -16.05 -7.63
CA VAL A 592 -10.93 -16.93 -6.58
C VAL A 592 -12.34 -16.55 -6.12
N GLU A 593 -12.75 -15.30 -6.31
CA GLU A 593 -14.09 -14.80 -5.98
C GLU A 593 -14.43 -13.65 -6.91
N VAL A 594 -15.65 -13.62 -7.44
CA VAL A 594 -16.12 -12.52 -8.30
C VAL A 594 -17.61 -12.27 -8.11
N GLY A 595 -18.02 -11.02 -8.02
CA GLY A 595 -19.43 -10.66 -7.96
C GLY A 595 -19.69 -9.17 -7.77
N PRO A 596 -20.95 -8.77 -7.51
CA PRO A 596 -21.28 -7.39 -7.12
C PRO A 596 -20.40 -6.98 -5.94
N THR A 597 -19.79 -5.78 -6.03
CA THR A 597 -18.77 -5.35 -5.07
C THR A 597 -19.27 -5.36 -3.63
N GLU A 598 -20.50 -4.92 -3.37
CA GLU A 598 -21.09 -4.99 -2.02
C GLU A 598 -21.20 -6.43 -1.53
N LYS A 599 -21.70 -7.37 -2.37
CA LYS A 599 -21.84 -8.78 -1.97
C LYS A 599 -20.50 -9.42 -1.64
N VAL A 600 -19.48 -9.21 -2.48
CA VAL A 600 -18.12 -9.75 -2.25
C VAL A 600 -17.54 -9.26 -0.92
N ILE A 601 -17.79 -8.00 -0.57
CA ILE A 601 -17.26 -7.40 0.67
C ILE A 601 -18.05 -7.84 1.91
N THR A 602 -19.38 -7.83 1.83
CA THR A 602 -20.23 -8.17 2.98
C THR A 602 -20.27 -9.66 3.26
N GLU A 603 -20.33 -10.49 2.20
CA GLU A 603 -20.41 -11.95 2.36
C GLU A 603 -19.03 -12.61 2.43
N ARG A 604 -18.02 -12.03 1.77
CA ARG A 604 -16.60 -12.43 1.83
C ARG A 604 -16.39 -13.95 1.88
N ARG A 605 -16.82 -14.63 0.82
CA ARG A 605 -17.07 -16.08 0.85
C ARG A 605 -15.80 -16.90 0.74
N HIS A 606 -14.81 -16.44 0.00
CA HIS A 606 -13.53 -17.11 -0.08
C HIS A 606 -12.65 -16.75 1.13
N PRO A 607 -11.99 -17.70 1.80
CA PRO A 607 -11.11 -17.43 2.95
C PRO A 607 -9.99 -16.41 2.66
N TYR A 608 -9.51 -16.35 1.41
CA TYR A 608 -8.59 -15.31 0.98
C TYR A 608 -9.20 -13.90 0.99
N THR A 609 -10.45 -13.75 0.54
CA THR A 609 -11.16 -12.47 0.55
C THR A 609 -11.37 -12.00 1.99
N GLN A 610 -11.66 -12.92 2.92
CA GLN A 610 -11.72 -12.63 4.35
C GLN A 610 -10.37 -12.09 4.84
N LEU A 611 -9.27 -12.78 4.54
CA LEU A 611 -7.93 -12.34 4.91
C LEU A 611 -7.60 -10.93 4.38
N LEU A 612 -7.92 -10.62 3.11
CA LEU A 612 -7.68 -9.29 2.54
C LEU A 612 -8.48 -8.19 3.28
N LEU A 613 -9.74 -8.46 3.59
CA LEU A 613 -10.63 -7.50 4.28
C LEU A 613 -10.21 -7.32 5.75
N ASP A 614 -9.83 -8.40 6.42
CA ASP A 614 -9.36 -8.38 7.81
C ASP A 614 -8.02 -7.64 7.92
N ALA A 615 -7.15 -7.77 6.91
CA ALA A 615 -5.88 -7.06 6.84
C ALA A 615 -6.00 -5.57 6.45
N SER A 616 -7.05 -5.20 5.73
CA SER A 616 -7.21 -3.84 5.23
C SER A 616 -7.39 -2.83 6.39
N PRO A 617 -6.70 -1.69 6.38
CA PRO A 617 -6.88 -0.66 7.41
C PRO A 617 -8.32 -0.10 7.46
N GLU A 618 -8.80 0.30 8.63
CA GLU A 618 -10.10 0.98 8.79
C GLU A 618 -9.90 2.37 9.43
N PRO A 619 -10.38 3.46 8.79
CA PRO A 619 -10.25 4.81 9.32
C PRO A 619 -11.19 5.09 10.50
N ASP A 620 -12.31 4.36 10.64
CA ASP A 620 -13.22 4.54 11.77
C ASP A 620 -12.58 4.01 13.07
N PRO A 621 -12.28 4.88 14.06
CA PRO A 621 -11.66 4.46 15.32
C PRO A 621 -12.56 3.59 16.19
N ALA A 622 -13.86 3.47 15.89
CA ALA A 622 -14.78 2.57 16.58
C ALA A 622 -14.64 1.10 16.13
N VAL A 623 -14.01 0.86 14.97
CA VAL A 623 -13.82 -0.50 14.42
C VAL A 623 -12.47 -1.04 14.88
N GLU A 624 -12.49 -2.03 15.77
CA GLU A 624 -11.28 -2.73 16.20
C GLU A 624 -11.04 -3.96 15.30
N LYS A 625 -9.86 -4.01 14.67
CA LYS A 625 -9.41 -5.18 13.91
C LYS A 625 -8.43 -6.02 14.75
N PRO A 626 -8.54 -7.36 14.73
CA PRO A 626 -7.59 -8.21 15.40
C PRO A 626 -6.19 -8.07 14.75
N PRO A 627 -5.10 -8.15 15.54
CA PRO A 627 -3.76 -8.13 15.00
C PRO A 627 -3.52 -9.34 14.09
N LEU A 628 -2.97 -9.09 12.89
CA LEU A 628 -2.61 -10.13 11.94
C LEU A 628 -1.13 -10.52 12.12
N ASP A 629 -0.83 -11.38 13.10
CA ASP A 629 0.55 -11.75 13.43
C ASP A 629 1.23 -12.67 12.40
N SER A 630 0.43 -13.53 11.75
CA SER A 630 0.90 -14.40 10.67
C SER A 630 -0.26 -14.74 9.74
N ALA A 631 0.00 -14.64 8.45
CA ALA A 631 -0.86 -15.17 7.39
C ALA A 631 -0.06 -16.03 6.40
N GLY A 632 1.17 -16.43 6.76
CA GLY A 632 2.14 -17.03 5.84
C GLY A 632 2.59 -16.09 4.71
N GLU A 633 3.48 -16.58 3.85
CA GLU A 633 3.88 -15.92 2.61
C GLU A 633 3.12 -16.48 1.41
N ILE A 634 2.96 -15.68 0.36
CA ILE A 634 2.40 -16.14 -0.91
C ILE A 634 3.35 -17.18 -1.50
N PRO A 635 2.86 -18.37 -1.91
CA PRO A 635 3.67 -19.36 -2.60
C PRO A 635 4.34 -18.81 -3.87
N SER A 636 5.42 -19.48 -4.29
CA SER A 636 6.07 -19.15 -5.56
C SER A 636 5.13 -19.40 -6.74
N ALA A 637 5.04 -18.45 -7.65
CA ALA A 637 4.33 -18.63 -8.93
C ALA A 637 5.07 -19.58 -9.90
N ILE A 638 6.25 -20.08 -9.53
CA ILE A 638 6.99 -21.13 -10.26
C ILE A 638 6.59 -22.52 -9.76
N ASP A 639 6.43 -22.69 -8.45
CA ASP A 639 6.09 -23.95 -7.79
C ASP A 639 4.67 -23.85 -7.22
N ILE A 640 3.69 -23.98 -8.12
CA ILE A 640 2.26 -23.82 -7.80
C ILE A 640 1.80 -24.92 -6.84
N PRO A 641 0.97 -24.59 -5.85
CA PRO A 641 0.27 -25.57 -5.04
C PRO A 641 -0.53 -26.64 -5.75
N ASN A 642 -0.38 -27.88 -5.28
CA ASN A 642 -1.33 -28.96 -5.55
C ASN A 642 -2.74 -28.56 -5.09
N GLY A 643 -3.76 -28.79 -5.92
CA GLY A 643 -5.15 -28.41 -5.63
C GLY A 643 -5.37 -26.89 -5.49
N CYS A 644 -5.94 -26.48 -4.36
CA CYS A 644 -6.29 -25.09 -4.08
C CYS A 644 -5.04 -24.26 -3.81
N ARG A 645 -4.81 -23.18 -4.57
CA ARG A 645 -3.62 -22.32 -4.42
C ARG A 645 -3.48 -21.69 -3.02
N PHE A 646 -4.58 -21.50 -2.29
CA PHE A 646 -4.60 -20.81 -0.99
C PHE A 646 -4.56 -21.76 0.22
N HIS A 647 -4.58 -23.09 0.04
CA HIS A 647 -4.78 -24.03 1.15
C HIS A 647 -3.73 -23.89 2.27
N ASN A 648 -2.48 -23.57 1.93
CA ASN A 648 -1.37 -23.40 2.87
C ASN A 648 -1.54 -22.22 3.84
N ARG A 649 -2.42 -21.27 3.49
CA ARG A 649 -2.76 -20.07 4.28
C ARG A 649 -4.21 -20.08 4.76
N CYS A 650 -4.99 -21.10 4.38
CA CYS A 650 -6.40 -21.20 4.67
C CYS A 650 -6.62 -21.87 6.04
N PRO A 651 -7.23 -21.18 7.02
CA PRO A 651 -7.57 -21.80 8.30
C PRO A 651 -8.69 -22.86 8.16
N LEU A 652 -9.42 -22.85 7.04
CA LEU A 652 -10.51 -23.76 6.72
C LEU A 652 -10.14 -24.84 5.70
N ALA A 653 -8.84 -25.06 5.46
CA ALA A 653 -8.37 -26.06 4.51
C ALA A 653 -8.85 -27.47 4.89
N THR A 654 -9.43 -28.19 3.93
CA THR A 654 -9.87 -29.58 4.06
C THR A 654 -8.86 -30.53 3.44
N VAL A 655 -9.04 -31.85 3.63
CA VAL A 655 -8.17 -32.89 3.05
C VAL A 655 -8.09 -32.78 1.53
N ASP A 656 -9.20 -32.44 0.88
CA ASP A 656 -9.30 -32.33 -0.58
C ASP A 656 -8.69 -31.04 -1.17
N CYS A 657 -8.19 -30.14 -0.32
CA CYS A 657 -7.61 -28.87 -0.77
C CYS A 657 -6.21 -29.00 -1.39
N GLY A 658 -5.59 -30.19 -1.33
CA GLY A 658 -4.36 -30.48 -2.05
C GLY A 658 -3.06 -30.39 -1.24
N TRP A 659 -3.08 -30.78 0.04
CA TRP A 659 -1.88 -30.85 0.87
C TRP A 659 -0.74 -31.66 0.22
N GLU A 660 0.50 -31.25 0.44
CA GLU A 660 1.69 -31.90 -0.10
C GLU A 660 2.93 -31.75 0.80
N GLY A 661 4.02 -32.42 0.42
CA GLY A 661 5.25 -32.47 1.21
C GLY A 661 5.86 -31.10 1.53
N ARG A 662 5.65 -30.08 0.69
CA ARG A 662 6.15 -28.72 0.98
C ARG A 662 5.44 -28.04 2.15
N ASP A 663 4.20 -28.40 2.45
CA ASP A 663 3.45 -27.81 3.56
C ASP A 663 3.96 -28.34 4.90
N VAL A 664 4.46 -29.58 4.92
CA VAL A 664 5.19 -30.15 6.05
C VAL A 664 6.56 -29.48 6.22
N ILE A 665 7.27 -29.17 5.12
CA ILE A 665 8.51 -28.37 5.20
C ILE A 665 8.23 -26.98 5.78
N ALA A 666 7.15 -26.33 5.36
CA ALA A 666 6.74 -25.03 5.91
C ALA A 666 6.40 -25.12 7.40
N ALA A 667 5.66 -26.16 7.83
CA ALA A 667 5.38 -26.41 9.25
C ALA A 667 6.66 -26.64 10.07
N LEU A 668 7.63 -27.38 9.53
CA LEU A 668 8.93 -27.58 10.17
C LEU A 668 9.71 -26.26 10.31
N SER A 669 9.64 -25.40 9.31
CA SER A 669 10.30 -24.09 9.33
C SER A 669 9.66 -23.19 10.39
N ASP A 670 8.32 -23.14 10.44
CA ASP A 670 7.58 -22.37 11.45
C ASP A 670 7.82 -22.87 12.89
N TRP A 671 7.98 -24.19 13.06
CA TRP A 671 8.36 -24.82 14.33
C TRP A 671 9.71 -24.30 14.84
N GLU A 672 10.72 -24.28 13.96
CA GLU A 672 12.05 -23.75 14.26
C GLU A 672 12.03 -22.23 14.52
N LEU A 673 11.24 -21.47 13.75
CA LEU A 673 11.06 -20.03 13.97
C LEU A 673 10.43 -19.71 15.32
N SER A 674 9.60 -20.60 15.83
CA SER A 674 8.99 -20.50 17.16
C SER A 674 9.94 -20.91 18.29
N GLY A 675 11.21 -21.22 17.98
CA GLY A 675 12.26 -21.54 18.95
C GLY A 675 12.27 -22.99 19.41
N HIS A 676 11.53 -23.88 18.75
CA HIS A 676 11.50 -25.30 19.10
C HIS A 676 12.59 -26.07 18.33
N ASP A 677 13.21 -27.06 18.99
CA ASP A 677 14.20 -27.95 18.39
C ASP A 677 13.52 -29.03 17.52
N ARG A 678 14.24 -29.52 16.50
CA ARG A 678 13.84 -30.62 15.61
C ARG A 678 14.81 -31.81 15.64
N ALA A 679 15.55 -32.03 16.73
CA ALA A 679 16.63 -33.03 16.78
C ALA A 679 16.26 -34.49 16.41
N ALA A 680 14.98 -34.89 16.48
CA ALA A 680 14.54 -36.21 16.03
C ALA A 680 14.20 -36.27 14.52
N LEU A 681 14.15 -35.11 13.83
CA LEU A 681 13.83 -34.94 12.42
C LEU A 681 15.03 -34.36 11.65
N GLY A 682 15.60 -35.15 10.76
CA GLY A 682 16.66 -34.70 9.86
C GLY A 682 16.16 -33.80 8.73
N THR A 683 17.07 -33.35 7.86
CA THR A 683 16.73 -32.46 6.74
C THR A 683 15.73 -33.12 5.78
N PRO A 684 14.53 -32.55 5.62
CA PRO A 684 13.51 -33.11 4.74
C PRO A 684 13.92 -33.00 3.27
N LYS A 685 13.58 -34.01 2.46
CA LYS A 685 13.79 -34.03 1.01
C LYS A 685 12.48 -34.29 0.29
N ARG A 686 12.05 -33.34 -0.54
CA ARG A 686 10.82 -33.42 -1.34
C ARG A 686 11.09 -34.19 -2.64
N ASP A 687 10.14 -35.03 -3.03
CA ASP A 687 10.10 -35.74 -4.32
C ASP A 687 8.66 -35.66 -4.87
N GLY A 688 8.44 -34.72 -5.81
CA GLY A 688 7.10 -34.33 -6.25
C GLY A 688 6.23 -33.86 -5.08
N LEU A 689 5.07 -34.51 -4.89
CA LEU A 689 4.16 -34.24 -3.77
C LEU A 689 4.60 -34.91 -2.46
N SER A 690 5.52 -35.88 -2.52
CA SER A 690 5.92 -36.68 -1.36
C SER A 690 7.10 -36.06 -0.61
N LEU A 691 7.29 -36.48 0.64
CA LEU A 691 8.38 -36.03 1.50
C LEU A 691 9.08 -37.19 2.18
N ARG A 692 10.42 -37.18 2.16
CA ARG A 692 11.26 -38.07 2.97
C ARG A 692 11.95 -37.29 4.07
N ILE A 693 11.78 -37.71 5.32
CA ILE A 693 12.43 -37.11 6.49
C ILE A 693 13.33 -38.13 7.18
N PRO A 694 14.66 -37.95 7.20
CA PRO A 694 15.56 -38.82 7.96
C PRO A 694 15.26 -38.79 9.46
N ALA A 695 15.41 -39.92 10.16
CA ALA A 695 15.11 -40.05 11.59
C ALA A 695 16.40 -40.33 12.40
N PRO A 696 17.26 -39.32 12.67
CA PRO A 696 18.55 -39.53 13.34
C PRO A 696 18.46 -40.15 14.74
N GLN A 697 17.34 -39.95 15.44
CA GLN A 697 17.07 -40.51 16.77
C GLN A 697 16.10 -41.70 16.75
N GLY A 698 15.88 -42.29 15.57
CA GLY A 698 14.94 -43.40 15.37
C GLY A 698 13.54 -42.95 14.95
N VAL A 699 12.86 -43.85 14.24
CA VAL A 699 11.58 -43.57 13.56
C VAL A 699 10.45 -43.22 14.54
N GLN A 700 10.41 -43.85 15.72
CA GLN A 700 9.38 -43.59 16.72
C GLN A 700 9.46 -42.15 17.27
N ALA A 701 10.65 -41.70 17.67
CA ALA A 701 10.89 -40.34 18.14
C ALA A 701 10.60 -39.30 17.04
N ALA A 702 11.03 -39.59 15.81
CA ALA A 702 10.72 -38.76 14.65
C ALA A 702 9.20 -38.64 14.42
N ARG A 703 8.45 -39.74 14.53
CA ARG A 703 6.99 -39.76 14.33
C ARG A 703 6.26 -38.94 15.39
N GLU A 704 6.68 -39.05 16.64
CA GLU A 704 6.13 -38.25 17.74
C GLU A 704 6.39 -36.75 17.54
N GLN A 705 7.63 -36.37 17.19
CA GLN A 705 7.97 -34.97 16.94
C GLN A 705 7.27 -34.43 15.70
N LEU A 706 7.19 -35.20 14.61
CA LEU A 706 6.48 -34.81 13.39
C LEU A 706 4.99 -34.57 13.66
N THR A 707 4.38 -35.39 14.51
CA THR A 707 2.97 -35.22 14.92
C THR A 707 2.77 -33.89 15.65
N GLN A 708 3.70 -33.50 16.53
CA GLN A 708 3.66 -32.20 17.21
C GLN A 708 3.83 -31.03 16.23
N VAL A 709 4.75 -31.16 15.27
CA VAL A 709 4.95 -30.15 14.22
C VAL A 709 3.68 -29.97 13.39
N MET A 710 3.11 -31.07 12.89
CA MET A 710 1.92 -31.02 12.03
C MET A 710 0.67 -30.56 12.79
N ALA A 711 0.60 -30.75 14.11
CA ALA A 711 -0.49 -30.25 14.94
C ALA A 711 -0.57 -28.72 15.02
N GLN A 712 0.47 -27.99 14.57
CA GLN A 712 0.42 -26.52 14.43
C GLN A 712 -0.34 -26.05 13.16
N ARG A 713 -0.72 -26.99 12.29
CA ARG A 713 -1.50 -26.74 11.06
C ARG A 713 -2.92 -27.29 11.21
N PRO A 714 -3.85 -26.94 10.29
CA PRO A 714 -5.16 -27.57 10.26
C PRO A 714 -5.04 -29.11 10.27
N ALA A 715 -5.91 -29.78 11.03
CA ALA A 715 -5.88 -31.24 11.20
C ALA A 715 -5.91 -32.00 9.86
N SER A 716 -6.50 -31.38 8.83
CA SER A 716 -6.56 -31.90 7.46
C SER A 716 -5.20 -32.20 6.84
N LEU A 717 -4.10 -31.51 7.23
CA LEU A 717 -2.75 -31.84 6.76
C LEU A 717 -2.32 -33.24 7.23
N THR A 718 -2.55 -33.54 8.51
CA THR A 718 -2.23 -34.85 9.09
C THR A 718 -3.13 -35.93 8.53
N GLU A 719 -4.42 -35.64 8.33
CA GLU A 719 -5.40 -36.56 7.74
C GLU A 719 -5.08 -36.89 6.27
N ALA A 720 -4.55 -35.93 5.51
CA ALA A 720 -4.16 -36.13 4.11
C ALA A 720 -2.85 -36.92 3.94
N ALA A 721 -1.98 -36.92 4.96
CA ALA A 721 -0.66 -37.51 4.87
C ALA A 721 -0.68 -39.04 5.10
N GLN A 722 -0.23 -39.81 4.11
CA GLN A 722 0.03 -41.24 4.28
C GLN A 722 1.47 -41.45 4.78
N ILE A 723 1.63 -41.71 6.08
CA ILE A 723 2.93 -41.83 6.73
C ILE A 723 3.36 -43.29 6.84
N THR A 724 4.46 -43.63 6.17
CA THR A 724 5.10 -44.96 6.19
C THR A 724 6.54 -44.89 6.68
N ASP A 725 7.01 -45.98 7.26
CA ASP A 725 8.37 -46.09 7.78
C ASP A 725 9.23 -46.87 6.80
N THR A 726 10.37 -46.31 6.36
CA THR A 726 11.29 -47.03 5.45
C THR A 726 12.72 -46.89 5.94
N GLY A 727 13.23 -47.94 6.59
CA GLY A 727 14.55 -47.94 7.20
C GLY A 727 14.62 -46.91 8.34
N ASN A 728 15.55 -45.96 8.25
CA ASN A 728 15.73 -44.89 9.24
C ASN A 728 15.15 -43.54 8.79
N ALA A 729 13.99 -43.56 8.14
CA ALA A 729 13.32 -42.36 7.63
C ALA A 729 11.79 -42.52 7.63
N LEU A 730 11.10 -41.40 7.79
CA LEU A 730 9.66 -41.27 7.56
C LEU A 730 9.42 -40.89 6.09
N HIS A 731 8.45 -41.54 5.47
CA HIS A 731 7.98 -41.25 4.12
C HIS A 731 6.52 -40.83 4.17
N LEU A 732 6.26 -39.60 3.75
CA LEU A 732 4.92 -39.02 3.67
C LEU A 732 4.52 -38.94 2.20
N ALA A 733 3.40 -39.56 1.84
CA ALA A 733 2.81 -39.48 0.51
C ALA A 733 1.48 -38.72 0.56
N PHE A 734 1.20 -37.96 -0.51
CA PHE A 734 0.01 -37.14 -0.66
C PHE A 734 -0.65 -37.37 -2.03
N ALA A 735 -1.97 -37.20 -2.11
CA ALA A 735 -2.72 -37.34 -3.34
C ALA A 735 -2.65 -36.07 -4.20
N ALA A 736 -2.77 -36.23 -5.52
CA ALA A 736 -2.89 -35.10 -6.45
C ALA A 736 -4.35 -34.62 -6.51
N HIS A 737 -4.55 -33.30 -6.46
CA HIS A 737 -5.87 -32.67 -6.52
C HIS A 737 -5.91 -31.61 -7.62
N PRO A 738 -7.01 -31.51 -8.39
CA PRO A 738 -7.19 -30.41 -9.33
C PRO A 738 -7.50 -29.10 -8.59
N PRO A 739 -7.16 -27.93 -9.16
CA PRO A 739 -7.55 -26.65 -8.58
C PRO A 739 -9.08 -26.50 -8.58
N PRO A 740 -9.65 -25.84 -7.55
CA PRO A 740 -11.09 -25.60 -7.49
C PRO A 740 -11.50 -24.66 -8.62
N LYS A 741 -12.52 -25.04 -9.40
CA LYS A 741 -13.13 -24.15 -10.39
C LYS A 741 -14.05 -23.15 -9.71
N ARG A 742 -14.19 -21.96 -10.30
CA ARG A 742 -15.22 -20.99 -9.88
C ARG A 742 -16.61 -21.58 -10.09
N ARG A 743 -17.48 -21.40 -9.09
CA ARG A 743 -18.85 -21.90 -9.07
C ARG A 743 -19.78 -20.78 -8.64
N LYS A 744 -20.97 -20.70 -9.24
CA LYS A 744 -22.02 -19.76 -8.85
C LYS A 744 -22.62 -20.19 -7.50
N ILE A 745 -22.46 -19.35 -6.49
CA ILE A 745 -23.00 -19.58 -5.14
C ILE A 745 -24.29 -18.78 -4.89
N ASP A 746 -24.46 -17.67 -5.60
CA ASP A 746 -25.66 -16.83 -5.61
C ASP A 746 -25.72 -16.02 -6.92
N ASP A 747 -26.77 -15.24 -7.15
CA ASP A 747 -26.90 -14.46 -8.36
C ASP A 747 -25.78 -13.41 -8.52
N GLY A 748 -25.05 -13.56 -9.63
CA GLY A 748 -23.86 -12.79 -9.96
C GLY A 748 -22.63 -13.05 -9.08
N HIS A 749 -22.67 -13.98 -8.12
CA HIS A 749 -21.58 -14.23 -7.17
C HIS A 749 -20.98 -15.63 -7.37
N GLU A 750 -19.70 -15.69 -7.71
CA GLU A 750 -18.97 -16.94 -7.98
C GLU A 750 -17.72 -17.06 -7.12
N VAL A 751 -17.42 -18.28 -6.65
CA VAL A 751 -16.30 -18.58 -5.75
C VAL A 751 -15.60 -19.87 -6.18
N ALA A 752 -14.27 -19.88 -6.19
CA ALA A 752 -13.43 -21.05 -6.40
C ALA A 752 -13.00 -21.67 -5.06
N CYS A 753 -13.92 -22.32 -4.35
CA CYS A 753 -13.62 -22.95 -3.06
C CYS A 753 -14.39 -24.26 -2.87
N LEU A 754 -13.72 -25.28 -2.35
CA LEU A 754 -14.29 -26.62 -2.12
C LEU A 754 -15.31 -26.66 -0.97
N LEU A 755 -15.38 -25.62 -0.14
CA LEU A 755 -16.36 -25.51 0.95
C LEU A 755 -17.81 -25.37 0.42
N TYR A 756 -17.98 -24.96 -0.83
CA TYR A 756 -19.28 -24.76 -1.44
C TYR A 756 -19.61 -25.95 -2.35
N PRO A 757 -20.66 -26.75 -2.03
CA PRO A 757 -21.05 -27.91 -2.83
C PRO A 757 -21.52 -27.48 -4.22
N GLU A 758 -21.54 -28.43 -5.16
CA GLU A 758 -22.19 -28.21 -6.46
C GLU A 758 -23.70 -28.02 -6.23
N ALA A 759 -24.26 -26.98 -6.84
CA ALA A 759 -25.67 -26.61 -6.72
C ALA A 759 -26.60 -27.59 -7.45
#